data_AF-A0A497A178-F1
#
_entry.id   AF-A0A497A178-F1
#
_cell.length_a   1.000
_cell.length_b   1.000
_cell.length_c   1.000
_cell.angle_alpha   90.00
_cell.angle_beta   90.00
_cell.angle_gamma   90.00
#
_symmetry.space_group_name_H-M   'P 1'
#
loop_
_entity.id
_entity.type
_entity.pdbx_description
1 polymer ?
#
loop_
_entity_poly.entity_id
_entity_poly.type
_entity_poly.pdbx_seq_one_letter_code
_entity_poly.pdbx_strand_id
1 'polypeptide(L)'
;MPLNEAETRARLIDPRLEAAGWGGDRIAREHYYCRDVQYTPGRIVLRGDRVRRRRGRKVDYLLRFAGFPLAVVEAKAEGEPAERGLEQAKGYARDLGVPFLYATNGHEIIEYDYFIRRSRELPAFPTPDELWRRWLTNTGLAQVTDARRLAEARARYDPTAAEARRRNPLLHPYRPSSLTGKEMRYFQEVAVARILERVMRGQKRILLTMATGTGKTFVAFQVVWKLLRSGWLHRRHPDHPARILFLADRVVLRDQAYNAFSPLAARRSDPRHRIVGQPVPTHYDVYFGIYQTLWSEDEEGHRLYETFPPGFFDLVIIDECHRSGWGTWREILDHSAGAIHLGMTATPKRTDNVDTYAYFCAEEPEVWVDPDDPAKGKRQPPAYEYSLGQGIEDGFLATYKVHQVRTTVDKEGLHLREVLEAGAEVFIPEDVTVREFYTTPQFEREITLPDRTRAMVDHLARLLRRFGPLEKTMVFCVDTDHAQLVSRLLNDHFGHLGYDDYAVPIVAEEGEDARRWLRRFQDSDQKTPVVATTAELLSTGVDVPSCRNIVFMKTVSSPVLFKQIVGRGSRLDPATDKYWFRVIDYTGATRLFDEWDRPPLPPEDTALGPERGTLEGVVIHAETGDRLVGASVSVLLGPNVQRGPIYTDEDGAFRFERLPTGVVTLVVSGPGFRRRQMKVELLEDEVVSVEVPLKEAGEPPLKVRVTGLEVTIADETIFLIEATGESLSLQEYVDYTRRKVVELVGAQHAALLREVWMDPDRRQRFLEDLYRSSIHPDVLAEVMGLGDADGFDLLAHLAFGEPVRTRDERTRAFRNRHQRFLQRYSPEAREVILALLEKYRVGGVEEIADPKVFRLPPFDRMGQIIGVQRRFGGVEGLRQAMRE
;
A
#
# COMPACT_ATOMS: atom_id res chain seq x y z
N MET A 1 -4.04 20.66 -43.83
CA MET A 1 -4.10 19.48 -42.94
C MET A 1 -4.58 19.97 -41.60
N PRO A 2 -5.46 19.22 -40.91
CA PRO A 2 -5.85 19.56 -39.54
C PRO A 2 -4.62 19.57 -38.62
N LEU A 3 -4.60 20.49 -37.66
CA LEU A 3 -3.51 20.64 -36.69
C LEU A 3 -3.39 19.38 -35.82
N ASN A 4 -2.15 18.94 -35.55
CA ASN A 4 -1.93 17.91 -34.55
C ASN A 4 -2.20 18.46 -33.13
N GLU A 5 -2.35 17.60 -32.13
CA GLU A 5 -2.70 18.01 -30.76
C GLU A 5 -1.77 19.09 -30.16
N ALA A 6 -0.46 19.03 -30.42
CA ALA A 6 0.48 20.03 -29.92
C ALA A 6 0.29 21.39 -30.61
N GLU A 7 0.02 21.38 -31.92
CA GLU A 7 -0.28 22.58 -32.71
C GLU A 7 -1.65 23.16 -32.35
N THR A 8 -2.67 22.33 -32.15
CA THR A 8 -4.00 22.71 -31.67
C THR A 8 -3.90 23.41 -30.31
N ARG A 9 -3.14 22.82 -29.39
CA ARG A 9 -2.85 23.42 -28.08
C ARG A 9 -2.26 24.82 -28.20
N ALA A 10 -1.17 24.97 -28.97
CA ALA A 10 -0.46 26.23 -29.09
C ALA A 10 -1.22 27.31 -29.89
N ARG A 11 -1.96 26.94 -30.94
CA ARG A 11 -2.58 27.91 -31.87
C ARG A 11 -4.03 28.23 -31.55
N LEU A 12 -4.77 27.30 -30.92
CA LEU A 12 -6.20 27.44 -30.68
C LEU A 12 -6.55 27.48 -29.19
N ILE A 13 -6.00 26.56 -28.38
CA ILE A 13 -6.39 26.43 -26.96
C ILE A 13 -5.71 27.49 -26.09
N ASP A 14 -4.38 27.64 -26.19
CA ASP A 14 -3.61 28.61 -25.37
C ASP A 14 -4.17 30.04 -25.51
N PRO A 15 -4.44 30.59 -26.73
CA PRO A 15 -5.00 31.93 -26.86
C PRO A 15 -6.39 32.08 -26.24
N ARG A 16 -7.21 31.02 -26.25
CA ARG A 16 -8.55 31.03 -25.64
C ARG A 16 -8.47 31.00 -24.11
N LEU A 17 -7.53 30.25 -23.54
CA LEU A 17 -7.28 30.27 -22.09
C LEU A 17 -6.75 31.64 -21.65
N GLU A 18 -5.80 32.22 -22.40
CA GLU A 18 -5.29 33.58 -22.15
C GLU A 18 -6.39 34.63 -22.24
N ALA A 19 -7.26 34.56 -23.26
CA ALA A 19 -8.40 35.45 -23.41
C ALA A 19 -9.41 35.34 -22.24
N ALA A 20 -9.54 34.16 -21.63
CA ALA A 20 -10.34 33.94 -20.43
C ALA A 20 -9.64 34.40 -19.13
N GLY A 21 -8.43 34.97 -19.21
CA GLY A 21 -7.68 35.50 -18.06
C GLY A 21 -6.85 34.46 -17.32
N TRP A 22 -6.66 33.28 -17.91
CA TRP A 22 -5.67 32.30 -17.44
C TRP A 22 -4.29 32.68 -17.99
N GLY A 23 -3.47 33.33 -17.17
CA GLY A 23 -2.09 33.69 -17.52
C GLY A 23 -1.08 32.58 -17.22
N GLY A 24 0.18 32.77 -17.61
CA GLY A 24 1.24 31.76 -17.43
C GLY A 24 1.55 31.37 -15.98
N ASP A 25 1.20 32.21 -14.99
CA ASP A 25 1.29 31.90 -13.55
C ASP A 25 0.12 31.05 -13.02
N ARG A 26 -0.96 30.94 -13.81
CA ARG A 26 -2.23 30.26 -13.47
C ARG A 26 -2.47 29.01 -14.30
N ILE A 27 -1.74 28.84 -15.40
CA ILE A 27 -1.77 27.66 -16.25
C ILE A 27 -0.51 26.85 -16.01
N ALA A 28 -0.66 25.61 -15.55
CA ALA A 28 0.38 24.62 -15.72
C ALA A 28 0.08 23.82 -16.99
N ARG A 29 0.63 24.26 -18.12
CA ARG A 29 0.59 23.53 -19.39
C ARG A 29 1.48 22.30 -19.25
N GLU A 30 1.00 21.18 -19.77
CA GLU A 30 1.63 19.88 -19.62
C GLU A 30 1.90 19.55 -18.15
N HIS A 31 0.92 19.72 -17.25
CA HIS A 31 1.22 19.72 -15.82
C HIS A 31 1.95 18.45 -15.34
N TYR A 32 3.12 18.73 -14.78
CA TYR A 32 4.03 17.81 -14.14
C TYR A 32 4.16 18.25 -12.67
N TYR A 33 4.12 17.33 -11.71
CA TYR A 33 4.38 17.69 -10.31
C TYR A 33 5.86 18.01 -10.07
N CYS A 34 6.76 17.34 -10.82
CA CYS A 34 8.19 17.62 -10.90
C CYS A 34 8.56 17.85 -12.37
N ARG A 35 9.48 18.75 -12.69
CA ARG A 35 9.92 18.99 -14.08
C ARG A 35 10.28 17.66 -14.76
N ASP A 36 9.70 17.41 -15.94
CA ASP A 36 9.88 16.19 -16.75
C ASP A 36 9.27 14.88 -16.15
N VAL A 37 8.49 14.96 -15.06
CA VAL A 37 7.82 13.80 -14.42
C VAL A 37 6.31 13.97 -14.42
N GLN A 38 5.60 13.07 -15.11
CA GLN A 38 4.14 12.93 -15.14
C GLN A 38 3.54 12.99 -13.71
N TYR A 39 2.28 13.43 -13.53
CA TYR A 39 1.71 13.61 -12.17
C TYR A 39 1.65 12.30 -11.37
N THR A 40 1.70 11.15 -12.06
CA THR A 40 2.13 9.88 -11.50
C THR A 40 3.40 9.38 -12.18
N PRO A 41 4.36 8.80 -11.43
CA PRO A 41 5.52 8.11 -12.00
C PRO A 41 5.21 6.86 -12.84
N GLY A 42 4.00 6.30 -12.68
CA GLY A 42 3.55 5.07 -13.34
C GLY A 42 3.96 3.81 -12.57
N ARG A 43 3.04 2.84 -12.53
CA ARG A 43 3.18 1.57 -11.83
C ARG A 43 4.53 0.90 -12.10
N ILE A 44 5.14 0.39 -11.03
CA ILE A 44 6.31 -0.47 -11.12
C ILE A 44 5.85 -1.90 -11.42
N VAL A 45 6.32 -2.44 -12.54
CA VAL A 45 6.03 -3.81 -12.99
C VAL A 45 7.33 -4.59 -13.02
N LEU A 46 7.24 -5.85 -12.61
CA LEU A 46 8.37 -6.78 -12.60
C LEU A 46 8.33 -7.63 -13.87
N ARG A 47 9.44 -7.67 -14.62
CA ARG A 47 9.70 -8.69 -15.64
C ARG A 47 10.90 -9.51 -15.16
N GLY A 48 10.63 -10.69 -14.60
CA GLY A 48 11.61 -11.43 -13.80
C GLY A 48 12.02 -10.63 -12.56
N ASP A 49 13.31 -10.30 -12.46
CA ASP A 49 13.89 -9.41 -11.43
C ASP A 49 14.18 -7.99 -11.94
N ARG A 50 13.89 -7.69 -13.22
CA ARG A 50 14.08 -6.35 -13.80
C ARG A 50 12.87 -5.46 -13.51
N VAL A 51 13.16 -4.25 -13.06
CA VAL A 51 12.15 -3.22 -12.74
C VAL A 51 11.86 -2.40 -14.00
N ARG A 52 10.59 -2.35 -14.41
CA ARG A 52 10.12 -1.43 -15.45
C ARG A 52 8.95 -0.60 -14.94
N ARG A 53 8.92 0.69 -15.24
CA ARG A 53 7.76 1.54 -14.97
C ARG A 53 6.83 1.55 -16.18
N ARG A 54 5.51 1.46 -15.93
CA ARG A 54 4.49 1.83 -16.92
C ARG A 54 4.58 3.32 -17.21
N ARG A 55 3.93 3.76 -18.29
CA ARG A 55 3.79 5.19 -18.57
C ARG A 55 2.98 5.82 -17.43
N GLY A 56 3.50 6.89 -16.85
CA GLY A 56 2.78 7.70 -15.89
C GLY A 56 1.61 8.44 -16.53
N ARG A 57 0.80 9.07 -15.69
CA ARG A 57 -0.36 9.85 -16.13
C ARG A 57 -0.03 11.34 -16.18
N LYS A 58 -0.46 12.03 -17.23
CA LYS A 58 -0.22 13.46 -17.46
C LYS A 58 -1.51 14.13 -17.89
N VAL A 59 -1.77 15.31 -17.36
CA VAL A 59 -2.87 16.17 -17.82
C VAL A 59 -2.32 17.26 -18.75
N ASP A 60 -3.08 17.63 -19.78
CA ASP A 60 -2.64 18.66 -20.73
C ASP A 60 -2.60 20.04 -20.10
N TYR A 61 -3.61 20.41 -19.32
CA TYR A 61 -3.59 21.65 -18.55
C TYR A 61 -4.17 21.44 -17.16
N LEU A 62 -3.47 21.95 -16.15
CA LEU A 62 -4.03 22.15 -14.82
C LEU A 62 -4.21 23.66 -14.58
N LEU A 63 -5.46 24.06 -14.37
CA LEU A 63 -5.85 25.44 -14.13
C LEU A 63 -5.84 25.72 -12.62
N ARG A 64 -4.99 26.66 -12.19
CA ARG A 64 -4.79 27.01 -10.77
C ARG A 64 -5.18 28.46 -10.47
N PHE A 65 -5.94 28.65 -9.40
CA PHE A 65 -6.22 29.97 -8.84
C PHE A 65 -5.34 30.23 -7.63
N ALA A 66 -4.37 31.16 -7.75
CA ALA A 66 -3.38 31.45 -6.71
C ALA A 66 -2.71 30.18 -6.14
N GLY A 67 -2.32 29.25 -7.03
CA GLY A 67 -1.69 27.97 -6.67
C GLY A 67 -2.67 26.85 -6.29
N PHE A 68 -3.95 27.15 -6.03
CA PHE A 68 -4.98 26.14 -5.74
C PHE A 68 -5.55 25.53 -7.03
N PRO A 69 -5.55 24.20 -7.22
CA PRO A 69 -6.07 23.57 -8.42
C PRO A 69 -7.60 23.65 -8.49
N LEU A 70 -8.13 24.09 -9.63
CA LEU A 70 -9.58 24.25 -9.85
C LEU A 70 -10.13 23.42 -10.98
N ALA A 71 -9.37 23.22 -12.05
CA ALA A 71 -9.86 22.50 -13.21
C ALA A 71 -8.76 21.83 -14.02
N VAL A 72 -9.15 20.80 -14.78
CA VAL A 72 -8.29 20.17 -15.79
C VAL A 72 -8.83 20.44 -17.19
N VAL A 73 -7.94 20.54 -18.17
CA VAL A 73 -8.30 20.57 -19.60
C VAL A 73 -7.60 19.41 -20.29
N GLU A 74 -8.36 18.61 -21.03
CA GLU A 74 -7.89 17.57 -21.94
C GLU A 74 -8.00 18.08 -23.37
N ALA A 75 -6.88 18.09 -24.10
CA ALA A 75 -6.84 18.51 -25.48
C ALA A 75 -6.97 17.30 -26.42
N LYS A 76 -7.50 17.56 -27.61
CA LYS A 76 -7.46 16.64 -28.75
C LYS A 76 -6.94 17.35 -30.00
N ALA A 77 -6.49 16.58 -30.97
CA ALA A 77 -6.13 17.13 -32.28
C ALA A 77 -7.34 17.82 -32.92
N GLU A 78 -7.09 18.83 -33.78
CA GLU A 78 -8.16 19.66 -34.35
C GLU A 78 -9.22 18.84 -35.11
N GLY A 79 -8.80 17.76 -35.78
CA GLY A 79 -9.69 16.87 -36.53
C GLY A 79 -10.43 15.83 -35.68
N GLU A 80 -10.19 15.76 -34.38
CA GLU A 80 -10.87 14.82 -33.48
C GLU A 80 -12.03 15.48 -32.72
N PRO A 81 -13.13 14.75 -32.45
CA PRO A 81 -14.22 15.26 -31.62
C PRO A 81 -13.75 15.54 -30.18
N ALA A 82 -14.13 16.71 -29.63
CA ALA A 82 -13.78 17.08 -28.25
C ALA A 82 -14.29 16.05 -27.21
N GLU A 83 -15.45 15.43 -27.44
CA GLU A 83 -16.08 14.44 -26.56
C GLU A 83 -15.19 13.24 -26.23
N ARG A 84 -14.26 12.86 -27.12
CA ARG A 84 -13.33 11.74 -26.88
C ARG A 84 -12.42 11.97 -25.68
N GLY A 85 -12.18 13.23 -25.30
CA GLY A 85 -11.38 13.58 -24.12
C GLY A 85 -12.14 13.50 -22.79
N LEU A 86 -13.47 13.36 -22.81
CA LEU A 86 -14.29 13.58 -21.61
C LEU A 86 -14.05 12.55 -20.51
N GLU A 87 -14.03 11.26 -20.83
CA GLU A 87 -13.78 10.21 -19.83
C GLU A 87 -12.35 10.25 -19.26
N GLN A 88 -11.38 10.61 -20.11
CA GLN A 88 -10.01 10.83 -19.68
C GLN A 88 -9.90 12.03 -18.72
N ALA A 89 -10.55 13.15 -19.05
CA ALA A 89 -10.61 14.33 -18.20
C ALA A 89 -11.33 14.04 -16.86
N LYS A 90 -12.40 13.24 -16.86
CA LYS A 90 -13.06 12.73 -15.63
C LYS A 90 -12.12 11.90 -14.76
N GLY A 91 -11.27 11.07 -15.37
CA GLY A 91 -10.21 10.35 -14.66
C GLY A 91 -9.25 11.31 -13.95
N TYR A 92 -8.69 12.27 -14.68
CA TYR A 92 -7.75 13.26 -14.15
C TYR A 92 -8.36 14.17 -13.09
N ALA A 93 -9.60 14.60 -13.28
CA ALA A 93 -10.31 15.43 -12.33
C ALA A 93 -10.55 14.71 -11.00
N ARG A 94 -10.89 13.41 -11.05
CA ARG A 94 -11.01 12.55 -9.86
C ARG A 94 -9.68 12.43 -9.12
N ASP A 95 -8.60 12.11 -9.83
CA ASP A 95 -7.26 11.99 -9.23
C ASP A 95 -6.83 13.31 -8.55
N LEU A 96 -6.91 14.41 -9.29
CA LEU A 96 -6.45 15.73 -8.83
C LEU A 96 -7.44 16.43 -7.90
N GLY A 97 -8.57 15.79 -7.59
CA GLY A 97 -9.58 16.31 -6.68
C GLY A 97 -10.24 17.61 -7.14
N VAL A 98 -10.27 17.88 -8.45
CA VAL A 98 -10.85 19.12 -9.00
C VAL A 98 -12.28 18.88 -9.49
N PRO A 99 -13.21 19.84 -9.28
CA PRO A 99 -14.61 19.63 -9.64
C PRO A 99 -14.96 20.04 -11.08
N PHE A 100 -14.12 20.84 -11.74
CA PHE A 100 -14.37 21.27 -13.11
C PHE A 100 -13.39 20.59 -14.06
N LEU A 101 -13.88 20.16 -15.21
CA LEU A 101 -13.05 19.59 -16.26
C LEU A 101 -13.53 20.02 -17.63
N TYR A 102 -12.60 20.08 -18.57
CA TYR A 102 -12.86 20.51 -19.94
C TYR A 102 -12.25 19.52 -20.93
N ALA A 103 -12.98 19.22 -22.00
CA ALA A 103 -12.45 18.54 -23.18
C ALA A 103 -12.59 19.45 -24.40
N THR A 104 -11.53 19.60 -25.20
CA THR A 104 -11.52 20.53 -26.34
C THR A 104 -10.60 20.09 -27.47
N ASN A 105 -10.99 20.40 -28.70
CA ASN A 105 -10.17 20.31 -29.92
C ASN A 105 -9.74 21.70 -30.44
N GLY A 106 -9.85 22.74 -29.60
CA GLY A 106 -9.55 24.12 -29.95
C GLY A 106 -10.75 24.90 -30.50
N HIS A 107 -11.75 24.25 -31.07
CA HIS A 107 -12.97 24.89 -31.59
C HIS A 107 -14.15 24.74 -30.64
N GLU A 108 -14.39 23.51 -30.18
CA GLU A 108 -15.43 23.14 -29.22
C GLU A 108 -14.84 23.08 -27.81
N ILE A 109 -15.60 23.50 -26.81
CA ILE A 109 -15.21 23.40 -25.40
C ILE A 109 -16.34 22.72 -24.64
N ILE A 110 -16.10 21.53 -24.14
CA ILE A 110 -17.08 20.76 -23.36
C ILE A 110 -16.67 20.79 -21.90
N GLU A 111 -17.48 21.41 -21.05
CA GLU A 111 -17.32 21.38 -19.60
C GLU A 111 -18.08 20.18 -19.03
N TYR A 112 -17.51 19.50 -18.04
CA TYR A 112 -18.25 18.68 -17.09
C TYR A 112 -18.01 19.21 -15.68
N ASP A 113 -19.10 19.45 -14.95
CA ASP A 113 -19.07 20.01 -13.60
C ASP A 113 -19.56 18.96 -12.60
N TYR A 114 -18.69 18.53 -11.69
CA TYR A 114 -19.00 17.52 -10.68
C TYR A 114 -20.02 17.96 -9.62
N PHE A 115 -20.22 19.27 -9.42
CA PHE A 115 -21.22 19.77 -8.48
C PHE A 115 -22.64 19.54 -9.00
N ILE A 116 -22.86 19.67 -10.32
CA ILE A 116 -24.16 19.45 -10.96
C ILE A 116 -24.25 18.11 -11.71
N ARG A 117 -23.12 17.39 -11.84
CA ARG A 117 -22.96 16.12 -12.56
C ARG A 117 -23.52 16.13 -13.99
N ARG A 118 -23.23 17.21 -14.73
CA ARG A 118 -23.69 17.40 -16.12
C ARG A 118 -22.58 17.95 -16.99
N SER A 119 -22.60 17.55 -18.27
CA SER A 119 -21.80 18.17 -19.32
C SER A 119 -22.58 19.29 -20.02
N ARG A 120 -21.85 20.28 -20.52
CA ARG A 120 -22.37 21.32 -21.42
C ARG A 120 -21.29 21.84 -22.34
N GLU A 121 -21.68 22.28 -23.52
CA GLU A 121 -20.80 23.02 -24.41
C GLU A 121 -20.73 24.49 -23.98
N LEU A 122 -19.53 25.07 -24.04
CA LEU A 122 -19.27 26.45 -23.67
C LEU A 122 -18.71 27.24 -24.87
N PRO A 123 -19.13 28.50 -25.04
CA PRO A 123 -18.58 29.36 -26.09
C PRO A 123 -17.15 29.85 -25.78
N ALA A 124 -16.75 29.84 -24.51
CA ALA A 124 -15.42 30.23 -24.03
C ALA A 124 -15.10 29.57 -22.69
N PHE A 125 -13.81 29.49 -22.34
CA PHE A 125 -13.40 29.03 -21.01
C PHE A 125 -13.88 30.01 -19.92
N PRO A 126 -14.36 29.51 -18.77
CA PRO A 126 -14.68 30.36 -17.63
C PRO A 126 -13.44 31.06 -17.07
N THR A 127 -13.64 32.25 -16.50
CA THR A 127 -12.53 33.02 -15.91
C THR A 127 -12.06 32.40 -14.58
N PRO A 128 -10.80 32.62 -14.13
CA PRO A 128 -10.33 32.11 -12.84
C PRO A 128 -11.19 32.55 -11.65
N ASP A 129 -11.59 33.83 -11.59
CA ASP A 129 -12.43 34.36 -10.52
C ASP A 129 -13.88 33.83 -10.59
N GLU A 130 -14.37 33.46 -11.77
CA GLU A 130 -15.65 32.77 -11.92
C GLU A 130 -15.60 31.34 -11.38
N LEU A 131 -14.61 30.54 -11.77
CA LEU A 131 -14.46 29.17 -11.24
C LEU A 131 -14.22 29.17 -9.74
N TRP A 132 -13.43 30.11 -9.23
CA TRP A 132 -13.22 30.27 -7.79
C TRP A 132 -14.53 30.58 -7.05
N ARG A 133 -15.38 31.46 -7.58
CA ARG A 133 -16.70 31.75 -7.00
C ARG A 133 -17.62 30.54 -7.04
N ARG A 134 -17.72 29.85 -8.19
CA ARG A 134 -18.52 28.61 -8.31
C ARG A 134 -18.05 27.57 -7.30
N TRP A 135 -16.73 27.40 -7.16
CA TRP A 135 -16.14 26.51 -6.16
C TRP A 135 -16.58 26.90 -4.75
N LEU A 136 -16.34 28.15 -4.33
CA LEU A 136 -16.73 28.64 -3.00
C LEU A 136 -18.21 28.46 -2.70
N THR A 137 -19.09 28.75 -3.67
CA THR A 137 -20.54 28.60 -3.52
C THR A 137 -20.91 27.14 -3.32
N ASN A 138 -20.44 26.25 -4.19
CA ASN A 138 -20.79 24.83 -4.12
C ASN A 138 -20.11 24.09 -2.98
N THR A 139 -19.01 24.61 -2.43
CA THR A 139 -18.38 24.09 -1.21
C THR A 139 -18.92 24.77 0.07
N GLY A 140 -19.96 25.59 0.00
CA GLY A 140 -20.55 26.26 1.16
C GLY A 140 -19.62 27.27 1.86
N LEU A 141 -18.55 27.70 1.21
CA LEU A 141 -17.57 28.66 1.74
C LEU A 141 -17.87 30.12 1.34
N ALA A 142 -18.83 30.33 0.43
CA ALA A 142 -19.20 31.66 -0.06
C ALA A 142 -19.81 32.60 1.00
N GLN A 143 -20.28 32.09 2.14
CA GLN A 143 -20.91 32.89 3.21
C GLN A 143 -19.97 33.27 4.37
N VAL A 144 -18.69 32.88 4.33
CA VAL A 144 -17.75 33.11 5.47
C VAL A 144 -16.91 34.38 5.32
N THR A 145 -17.03 35.12 4.22
CA THR A 145 -16.34 36.41 4.03
C THR A 145 -17.28 37.43 3.41
N ASP A 146 -17.64 38.42 4.22
CA ASP A 146 -18.36 39.67 3.92
C ASP A 146 -18.99 39.81 2.52
N ALA A 147 -20.27 39.50 2.46
CA ALA A 147 -21.15 39.86 1.38
C ALA A 147 -21.44 41.38 1.39
N ARG A 148 -20.52 42.20 0.89
CA ARG A 148 -20.86 43.55 0.39
C ARG A 148 -20.11 43.90 -0.89
N ARG A 149 -20.85 43.75 -1.99
CA ARG A 149 -20.77 44.49 -3.26
C ARG A 149 -19.38 44.71 -3.86
N LEU A 150 -19.08 44.01 -4.95
CA LEU A 150 -18.54 44.67 -6.14
C LEU A 150 -18.90 43.84 -7.37
N ALA A 151 -19.98 44.25 -8.04
CA ALA A 151 -20.28 43.82 -9.38
C ALA A 151 -19.25 44.43 -10.34
N GLU A 152 -18.84 43.64 -11.33
CA GLU A 152 -18.20 44.08 -12.58
C GLU A 152 -17.01 45.04 -12.43
N ALA A 153 -15.82 44.49 -12.15
CA ALA A 153 -14.58 45.19 -12.44
C ALA A 153 -13.61 44.24 -13.14
N ARG A 154 -13.26 44.57 -14.39
CA ARG A 154 -12.06 44.05 -15.07
C ARG A 154 -10.87 44.13 -14.11
N ALA A 155 -9.99 43.12 -14.16
CA ALA A 155 -8.83 42.96 -13.30
C ALA A 155 -7.91 44.20 -13.27
N ARG A 156 -8.21 45.15 -12.38
CA ARG A 156 -7.23 46.05 -11.78
C ARG A 156 -6.81 45.43 -10.45
N TYR A 157 -5.54 45.56 -10.10
CA TYR A 157 -5.02 45.12 -8.81
C TYR A 157 -5.84 45.76 -7.68
N ASP A 158 -6.57 44.94 -6.93
CA ASP A 158 -7.30 45.34 -5.73
C ASP A 158 -6.51 44.87 -4.50
N PRO A 159 -5.92 45.80 -3.72
CA PRO A 159 -5.17 45.48 -2.50
C PRO A 159 -5.99 44.67 -1.48
N THR A 160 -7.30 44.89 -1.41
CA THR A 160 -8.19 44.21 -0.46
C THR A 160 -8.44 42.77 -0.86
N ALA A 161 -8.68 42.51 -2.15
CA ALA A 161 -8.75 41.16 -2.70
C ALA A 161 -7.42 40.42 -2.57
N ALA A 162 -6.29 41.09 -2.78
CA ALA A 162 -4.96 40.50 -2.59
C ALA A 162 -4.69 40.11 -1.12
N GLU A 163 -5.14 40.93 -0.17
CA GLU A 163 -5.04 40.63 1.25
C GLU A 163 -5.98 39.50 1.68
N ALA A 164 -7.22 39.49 1.20
CA ALA A 164 -8.18 38.40 1.43
C ALA A 164 -7.62 37.06 0.91
N ARG A 165 -6.95 37.06 -0.25
CA ARG A 165 -6.26 35.87 -0.78
C ARG A 165 -5.13 35.40 0.13
N ARG A 166 -4.28 36.30 0.63
CA ARG A 166 -3.20 35.96 1.58
C ARG A 166 -3.73 35.35 2.89
N ARG A 167 -4.90 35.80 3.33
CA ARG A 167 -5.58 35.33 4.55
C ARG A 167 -6.32 34.00 4.36
N ASN A 168 -6.57 33.57 3.13
CA ASN A 168 -7.24 32.30 2.85
C ASN A 168 -6.24 31.14 2.93
N PRO A 169 -6.40 30.18 3.87
CA PRO A 169 -5.44 29.09 4.00
C PRO A 169 -5.40 28.19 2.77
N LEU A 170 -6.47 28.04 1.97
CA LEU A 170 -6.44 27.25 0.73
C LEU A 170 -5.49 27.87 -0.32
N LEU A 171 -5.49 29.20 -0.41
CA LEU A 171 -4.70 29.99 -1.36
C LEU A 171 -3.30 30.35 -0.85
N HIS A 172 -3.03 30.12 0.44
CA HIS A 172 -1.71 30.35 1.00
C HIS A 172 -0.69 29.36 0.41
N PRO A 173 0.51 29.80 -0.02
CA PRO A 173 1.52 28.90 -0.56
C PRO A 173 1.94 27.80 0.42
N TYR A 174 2.22 26.61 -0.11
CA TYR A 174 2.89 25.55 0.63
C TYR A 174 4.31 25.98 1.04
N ARG A 175 4.88 25.31 2.04
CA ARG A 175 6.31 25.45 2.31
C ARG A 175 7.10 24.84 1.15
N PRO A 176 8.02 25.58 0.51
CA PRO A 176 8.70 25.11 -0.70
C PRO A 176 9.67 23.96 -0.43
N SER A 177 9.87 23.11 -1.44
CA SER A 177 10.74 21.94 -1.39
C SER A 177 12.20 22.27 -1.08
N SER A 178 12.67 23.45 -1.46
CA SER A 178 14.01 23.95 -1.11
C SER A 178 14.27 24.06 0.40
N LEU A 179 13.21 24.09 1.21
CA LEU A 179 13.29 24.22 2.67
C LEU A 179 12.80 22.97 3.41
N THR A 180 11.97 22.14 2.76
CA THR A 180 11.46 20.89 3.35
C THR A 180 12.25 19.66 2.88
N GLY A 181 13.04 19.77 1.81
CA GLY A 181 13.68 18.65 1.12
C GLY A 181 12.71 17.71 0.39
N LYS A 182 11.41 18.05 0.31
CA LYS A 182 10.35 17.20 -0.23
C LYS A 182 9.37 18.00 -1.08
N GLU A 183 9.04 17.49 -2.27
CA GLU A 183 7.96 18.01 -3.09
C GLU A 183 6.61 17.39 -2.68
N MET A 184 5.55 18.18 -2.81
CA MET A 184 4.18 17.72 -2.60
C MET A 184 3.77 16.80 -3.75
N ARG A 185 3.16 15.67 -3.43
CA ARG A 185 2.53 14.78 -4.42
C ARG A 185 1.07 15.18 -4.63
N TYR A 186 0.48 14.79 -5.76
CA TYR A 186 -0.89 15.18 -6.10
C TYR A 186 -1.91 14.85 -5.02
N PHE A 187 -1.91 13.61 -4.55
CA PHE A 187 -2.83 13.15 -3.51
C PHE A 187 -2.60 13.85 -2.16
N GLN A 188 -1.39 14.36 -1.90
CA GLN A 188 -1.10 15.15 -0.71
C GLN A 188 -1.69 16.56 -0.84
N GLU A 189 -1.65 17.19 -2.03
CA GLU A 189 -2.33 18.47 -2.26
C GLU A 189 -3.84 18.32 -2.09
N VAL A 190 -4.41 17.25 -2.65
CA VAL A 190 -5.84 16.92 -2.48
C VAL A 190 -6.17 16.73 -1.01
N ALA A 191 -5.39 15.94 -0.26
CA ALA A 191 -5.59 15.74 1.18
C ALA A 191 -5.58 17.07 1.94
N VAL A 192 -4.58 17.93 1.71
CA VAL A 192 -4.51 19.25 2.36
C VAL A 192 -5.73 20.10 2.01
N ALA A 193 -6.12 20.15 0.73
CA ALA A 193 -7.28 20.92 0.29
C ALA A 193 -8.57 20.44 0.96
N ARG A 194 -8.79 19.12 1.03
CA ARG A 194 -9.97 18.50 1.64
C ARG A 194 -10.05 18.72 3.15
N ILE A 195 -8.92 18.71 3.84
CA ILE A 195 -8.86 19.05 5.28
C ILE A 195 -9.17 20.53 5.48
N LEU A 196 -8.51 21.43 4.75
CA LEU A 196 -8.71 22.87 4.89
C LEU A 196 -10.14 23.29 4.54
N GLU A 197 -10.75 22.67 3.53
CA GLU A 197 -12.16 22.88 3.17
C GLU A 197 -13.08 22.65 4.37
N ARG A 198 -12.90 21.52 5.07
CA ARG A 198 -13.69 21.13 6.25
C ARG A 198 -13.45 22.04 7.44
N VAL A 199 -12.17 22.33 7.73
CA VAL A 199 -11.75 23.28 8.76
C VAL A 199 -12.40 24.66 8.54
N MET A 200 -12.41 25.12 7.29
CA MET A 200 -13.02 26.41 6.92
C MET A 200 -14.54 26.42 7.04
N ARG A 201 -15.21 25.28 6.79
CA ARG A 201 -16.65 25.09 7.05
C ARG A 201 -17.00 25.01 8.54
N GLY A 202 -16.01 24.94 9.42
CA GLY A 202 -16.21 24.84 10.87
C GLY A 202 -16.32 23.40 11.39
N GLN A 203 -16.03 22.40 10.55
CA GLN A 203 -16.01 20.99 10.94
C GLN A 203 -14.90 20.74 11.96
N LYS A 204 -15.22 20.05 13.06
CA LYS A 204 -14.29 19.82 14.17
C LYS A 204 -13.70 18.42 14.21
N ARG A 205 -14.30 17.44 13.55
CA ARG A 205 -13.84 16.05 13.51
C ARG A 205 -13.54 15.68 12.06
N ILE A 206 -12.27 15.38 11.78
CA ILE A 206 -11.77 15.16 10.43
C ILE A 206 -10.86 13.92 10.44
N LEU A 207 -11.10 12.97 9.54
CA LEU A 207 -10.26 11.79 9.36
C LEU A 207 -9.47 11.85 8.06
N LEU A 208 -8.19 11.49 8.10
CA LEU A 208 -7.34 11.25 6.94
C LEU A 208 -6.86 9.80 6.93
N THR A 209 -7.19 9.06 5.88
CA THR A 209 -6.79 7.66 5.73
C THR A 209 -5.80 7.51 4.58
N MET A 210 -4.52 7.36 4.87
CA MET A 210 -3.49 7.21 3.84
C MET A 210 -2.49 6.11 4.19
N ALA A 211 -2.24 5.20 3.25
CA ALA A 211 -1.34 4.06 3.44
C ALA A 211 0.05 4.46 3.98
N THR A 212 0.71 3.54 4.68
CA THR A 212 2.08 3.77 5.19
C THR A 212 3.04 4.08 4.03
N GLY A 213 3.97 5.02 4.26
CA GLY A 213 4.92 5.47 3.23
C GLY A 213 4.42 6.59 2.31
N THR A 214 3.16 7.02 2.45
CA THR A 214 2.56 8.07 1.59
C THR A 214 2.76 9.51 2.12
N GLY A 215 3.29 9.67 3.34
CA GLY A 215 3.67 10.98 3.90
C GLY A 215 2.60 11.70 4.72
N LYS A 216 1.79 10.99 5.51
CA LYS A 216 0.78 11.55 6.44
C LYS A 216 1.29 12.73 7.27
N THR A 217 2.43 12.56 7.94
CA THR A 217 3.05 13.61 8.77
C THR A 217 3.42 14.86 7.95
N PHE A 218 3.79 14.69 6.68
CA PHE A 218 4.10 15.82 5.79
C PHE A 218 2.83 16.58 5.37
N VAL A 219 1.72 15.87 5.15
CA VAL A 219 0.39 16.48 4.93
C VAL A 219 -0.03 17.30 6.16
N ALA A 220 0.08 16.72 7.36
CA ALA A 220 -0.22 17.43 8.61
C ALA A 220 0.63 18.70 8.78
N PHE A 221 1.93 18.62 8.52
CA PHE A 221 2.82 19.78 8.53
C PHE A 221 2.35 20.88 7.57
N GLN A 222 1.97 20.55 6.33
CA GLN A 222 1.52 21.54 5.36
C GLN A 222 0.16 22.15 5.71
N VAL A 223 -0.75 21.40 6.32
CA VAL A 223 -2.00 21.92 6.89
C VAL A 223 -1.69 22.96 7.96
N VAL A 224 -0.86 22.60 8.94
CA VAL A 224 -0.44 23.50 10.03
C VAL A 224 0.26 24.74 9.49
N TRP A 225 1.18 24.58 8.54
CA TRP A 225 1.87 25.68 7.87
C TRP A 225 0.88 26.68 7.26
N LYS A 226 -0.09 26.19 6.47
CA LYS A 226 -1.07 27.04 5.79
C LYS A 226 -2.02 27.72 6.77
N LEU A 227 -2.45 27.03 7.82
CA LEU A 227 -3.32 27.60 8.87
C LEU A 227 -2.61 28.70 9.69
N LEU A 228 -1.37 28.47 10.11
CA LEU A 228 -0.60 29.45 10.89
C LEU A 228 -0.17 30.65 10.03
N ARG A 229 0.39 30.41 8.84
CA ARG A 229 0.99 31.49 8.01
C ARG A 229 -0.05 32.35 7.30
N SER A 230 -1.24 31.83 7.03
CA SER A 230 -2.38 32.66 6.60
C SER A 230 -3.02 33.47 7.73
N GLY A 231 -2.59 33.23 8.99
CA GLY A 231 -3.17 33.82 10.20
C GLY A 231 -4.61 33.36 10.46
N TRP A 232 -5.05 32.25 9.84
CA TRP A 232 -6.43 31.80 9.92
C TRP A 232 -6.81 31.37 11.34
N LEU A 233 -5.95 30.59 12.02
CA LEU A 233 -6.20 30.16 13.40
C LEU A 233 -6.23 31.36 14.36
N HIS A 234 -5.24 32.26 14.24
CA HIS A 234 -5.15 33.44 15.10
C HIS A 234 -6.39 34.35 15.02
N ARG A 235 -7.03 34.48 13.85
CA ARG A 235 -8.24 35.29 13.72
C ARG A 235 -9.49 34.67 14.35
N ARG A 236 -9.52 33.35 14.52
CA ARG A 236 -10.61 32.68 15.26
C ARG A 236 -10.49 32.85 16.76
N HIS A 237 -9.26 33.11 17.24
CA HIS A 237 -8.92 33.22 18.64
C HIS A 237 -8.06 34.48 18.86
N PRO A 238 -8.64 35.70 18.73
CA PRO A 238 -7.87 36.95 18.82
C PRO A 238 -7.22 37.13 20.20
N ASP A 239 -7.77 36.50 21.23
CA ASP A 239 -7.35 36.64 22.62
C ASP A 239 -6.11 35.79 22.99
N HIS A 240 -5.68 34.86 22.13
CA HIS A 240 -4.49 34.04 22.37
C HIS A 240 -3.76 33.62 21.07
N PRO A 241 -2.45 33.28 21.13
CA PRO A 241 -1.76 32.70 19.99
C PRO A 241 -2.38 31.35 19.61
N ALA A 242 -2.27 31.00 18.32
CA ALA A 242 -2.73 29.72 17.82
C ALA A 242 -1.90 28.57 18.42
N ARG A 243 -2.57 27.58 19.00
CA ARG A 243 -1.94 26.48 19.74
C ARG A 243 -2.35 25.13 19.17
N ILE A 244 -1.35 24.30 18.90
CA ILE A 244 -1.53 23.03 18.19
C ILE A 244 -0.89 21.91 18.99
N LEU A 245 -1.61 20.80 19.17
CA LEU A 245 -1.09 19.58 19.79
C LEU A 245 -0.96 18.48 18.75
N PHE A 246 0.23 17.90 18.61
CA PHE A 246 0.48 16.69 17.83
C PHE A 246 0.64 15.51 18.79
N LEU A 247 -0.24 14.52 18.68
CA LEU A 247 -0.26 13.30 19.47
C LEU A 247 0.22 12.12 18.65
N ALA A 248 1.10 11.33 19.26
CA ALA A 248 1.56 10.07 18.71
C ALA A 248 1.48 8.95 19.75
N ASP A 249 1.44 7.71 19.28
CA ASP A 249 1.39 6.51 20.12
C ASP A 249 2.71 6.23 20.86
N ARG A 250 3.85 6.62 20.28
CA ARG A 250 5.19 6.27 20.78
C ARG A 250 6.17 7.43 20.68
N VAL A 251 7.16 7.44 21.56
CA VAL A 251 8.25 8.46 21.60
C VAL A 251 8.92 8.62 20.23
N VAL A 252 9.23 7.51 19.56
CA VAL A 252 9.88 7.52 18.23
C VAL A 252 9.02 8.22 17.18
N LEU A 253 7.70 7.99 17.19
CA LEU A 253 6.76 8.65 16.28
C LEU A 253 6.61 10.14 16.59
N ARG A 254 6.52 10.51 17.88
CA ARG A 254 6.50 11.91 18.33
C ARG A 254 7.74 12.65 17.84
N ASP A 255 8.92 12.05 18.02
CA ASP A 255 10.19 12.68 17.65
C ASP A 255 10.36 12.79 16.12
N GLN A 256 9.90 11.80 15.36
CA GLN A 256 9.81 11.90 13.89
C GLN A 256 8.91 13.06 13.45
N ALA A 257 7.74 13.22 14.09
CA ALA A 257 6.85 14.33 13.81
C ALA A 257 7.46 15.69 14.18
N TYR A 258 8.07 15.79 15.37
CA TYR A 258 8.79 17.00 15.80
C TYR A 258 9.84 17.42 14.77
N ASN A 259 10.65 16.47 14.29
CA ASN A 259 11.68 16.72 13.28
C ASN A 259 11.09 17.10 11.92
N ALA A 260 10.00 16.46 11.49
CA ALA A 260 9.31 16.79 10.24
C ALA A 260 8.76 18.24 10.24
N PHE A 261 8.47 18.78 11.43
CA PHE A 261 7.98 20.15 11.61
C PHE A 261 9.11 21.19 11.81
N SER A 262 10.38 20.78 11.76
CA SER A 262 11.53 21.70 11.86
C SER A 262 11.49 22.90 10.91
N PRO A 263 10.91 22.83 9.69
CA PRO A 263 10.80 24.01 8.83
C PRO A 263 9.87 25.12 9.36
N LEU A 264 9.13 24.89 10.46
CA LEU A 264 8.40 25.94 11.19
C LEU A 264 9.33 26.90 11.93
N ALA A 265 10.47 26.40 12.41
CA ALA A 265 11.43 27.20 13.15
C ALA A 265 11.99 28.32 12.27
N ALA A 266 12.05 29.52 12.82
CA ALA A 266 12.68 30.67 12.20
C ALA A 266 14.05 30.90 12.84
N ARG A 267 14.96 31.63 12.17
CA ARG A 267 16.32 31.92 12.65
C ARG A 267 16.40 32.55 14.05
N ARG A 268 15.29 33.07 14.60
CA ARG A 268 15.24 33.81 15.87
C ARG A 268 14.35 33.17 16.96
N SER A 269 13.55 32.15 16.63
CA SER A 269 12.65 31.49 17.60
C SER A 269 12.18 30.14 17.04
N ASP A 270 12.16 29.13 17.90
CA ASP A 270 11.56 27.82 17.60
C ASP A 270 10.18 27.74 18.28
N PRO A 271 9.08 27.72 17.51
CA PRO A 271 7.73 27.69 18.06
C PRO A 271 7.31 26.29 18.56
N ARG A 272 8.20 25.29 18.49
CA ARG A 272 7.89 23.88 18.77
C ARG A 272 8.37 23.45 20.14
N HIS A 273 7.58 22.63 20.82
CA HIS A 273 7.93 22.03 22.11
C HIS A 273 7.65 20.53 22.15
N ARG A 274 8.56 19.75 22.74
CA ARG A 274 8.35 18.32 23.03
C ARG A 274 7.93 18.17 24.48
N ILE A 275 6.74 17.63 24.69
CA ILE A 275 6.25 17.26 26.02
C ILE A 275 6.96 15.97 26.43
N VAL A 276 7.81 16.08 27.44
CA VAL A 276 8.58 14.96 28.02
C VAL A 276 8.25 14.68 29.49
N GLY A 277 7.48 15.57 30.12
CA GLY A 277 7.10 15.52 31.53
C GLY A 277 6.65 16.90 32.02
N GLN A 278 6.35 17.01 33.31
CA GLN A 278 5.98 18.27 33.95
C GLN A 278 7.21 19.02 34.51
N PRO A 279 7.18 20.36 34.64
CA PRO A 279 6.15 21.29 34.14
C PRO A 279 6.29 21.55 32.63
N VAL A 280 5.17 21.83 31.95
CA VAL A 280 5.18 22.14 30.51
C VAL A 280 5.05 23.66 30.27
N PRO A 281 6.02 24.31 29.60
CA PRO A 281 5.91 25.73 29.26
C PRO A 281 4.78 26.01 28.26
N THR A 282 3.97 27.04 28.50
CA THR A 282 2.74 27.33 27.73
C THR A 282 2.87 28.42 26.64
N HIS A 283 4.09 28.86 26.35
CA HIS A 283 4.39 29.95 25.41
C HIS A 283 4.72 29.49 23.97
N TYR A 284 4.76 28.18 23.72
CA TYR A 284 5.00 27.62 22.39
C TYR A 284 3.70 27.55 21.57
N ASP A 285 3.84 27.48 20.24
CA ASP A 285 2.70 27.39 19.32
C ASP A 285 2.34 25.93 19.00
N VAL A 286 3.35 25.04 18.93
CA VAL A 286 3.16 23.64 18.52
C VAL A 286 3.78 22.68 19.53
N TYR A 287 2.95 21.83 20.10
CA TYR A 287 3.31 20.86 21.13
C TYR A 287 3.31 19.45 20.54
N PHE A 288 4.29 18.65 20.91
CA PHE A 288 4.41 17.25 20.49
C PHE A 288 4.42 16.38 21.74
N GLY A 289 3.41 15.51 21.87
CA GLY A 289 3.24 14.64 23.03
C GLY A 289 2.95 13.20 22.62
N ILE A 290 3.06 12.31 23.60
CA ILE A 290 2.51 10.95 23.51
C ILE A 290 1.41 10.79 24.55
N TYR A 291 0.48 9.88 24.29
CA TYR A 291 -0.66 9.64 25.18
C TYR A 291 -0.24 9.31 26.61
N GLN A 292 0.76 8.44 26.78
CA GLN A 292 1.24 8.01 28.09
C GLN A 292 1.78 9.19 28.91
N THR A 293 2.48 10.14 28.27
CA THR A 293 3.00 11.33 28.95
C THR A 293 1.91 12.33 29.28
N LEU A 294 0.86 12.44 28.46
CA LEU A 294 -0.28 13.31 28.78
C LEU A 294 -1.15 12.72 29.90
N TRP A 295 -1.18 11.39 30.01
CA TRP A 295 -1.90 10.66 31.03
C TRP A 295 -1.16 10.55 32.36
N SER A 296 0.14 10.87 32.42
CA SER A 296 0.91 10.74 33.65
C SER A 296 0.43 11.74 34.70
N GLU A 297 0.27 11.25 35.92
CA GLU A 297 -0.11 12.03 37.10
C GLU A 297 1.13 12.70 37.73
N ASP A 298 0.93 13.87 38.34
CA ASP A 298 1.90 14.49 39.24
C ASP A 298 1.78 13.94 40.68
N GLU A 299 2.56 14.50 41.61
CA GLU A 299 2.54 14.13 43.03
C GLU A 299 1.18 14.38 43.70
N GLU A 300 0.32 15.20 43.09
CA GLU A 300 -1.01 15.57 43.59
C GLU A 300 -2.13 14.77 42.90
N GLY A 301 -1.78 13.88 41.96
CA GLY A 301 -2.73 13.05 41.22
C GLY A 301 -3.35 13.73 39.99
N HIS A 302 -2.91 14.94 39.62
CA HIS A 302 -3.42 15.61 38.42
C HIS A 302 -2.71 15.10 37.18
N ARG A 303 -3.48 14.77 36.15
CA ARG A 303 -2.91 14.29 34.88
C ARG A 303 -2.36 15.47 34.09
N LEU A 304 -1.26 15.25 33.37
CA LEU A 304 -0.57 16.32 32.65
C LEU A 304 -1.50 17.09 31.70
N TYR A 305 -2.44 16.42 31.01
CA TYR A 305 -3.36 17.14 30.11
C TYR A 305 -4.28 18.14 30.83
N GLU A 306 -4.56 17.93 32.12
CA GLU A 306 -5.44 18.79 32.94
C GLU A 306 -4.77 20.11 33.30
N THR A 307 -3.43 20.16 33.23
CA THR A 307 -2.64 21.39 33.40
C THR A 307 -2.89 22.39 32.28
N PHE A 308 -3.35 21.94 31.11
CA PHE A 308 -3.81 22.82 30.05
C PHE A 308 -5.29 23.15 30.23
N PRO A 309 -5.72 24.40 30.09
CA PRO A 309 -7.14 24.73 30.02
C PRO A 309 -7.86 23.97 28.88
N PRO A 310 -9.16 23.61 29.01
CA PRO A 310 -9.91 22.92 27.94
C PRO A 310 -9.89 23.63 26.57
N GLY A 311 -9.85 24.96 26.57
CA GLY A 311 -9.75 25.80 25.37
C GLY A 311 -8.32 26.16 24.96
N PHE A 312 -7.30 25.47 25.48
CA PHE A 312 -5.91 25.82 25.24
C PHE A 312 -5.46 25.53 23.80
N PHE A 313 -5.91 24.41 23.22
CA PHE A 313 -5.53 24.01 21.86
C PHE A 313 -6.64 24.34 20.85
N ASP A 314 -6.25 24.84 19.68
CA ASP A 314 -7.16 25.11 18.55
C ASP A 314 -7.23 23.93 17.58
N LEU A 315 -6.15 23.15 17.51
CA LEU A 315 -6.01 21.99 16.63
C LEU A 315 -5.25 20.87 17.36
N VAL A 316 -5.85 19.69 17.41
CA VAL A 316 -5.24 18.44 17.88
C VAL A 316 -5.09 17.50 16.69
N ILE A 317 -3.85 17.13 16.37
CA ILE A 317 -3.50 16.19 15.30
C ILE A 317 -3.13 14.87 15.95
N ILE A 318 -3.70 13.78 15.46
CA ILE A 318 -3.55 12.46 16.05
C ILE A 318 -3.02 11.49 15.02
N ASP A 319 -1.78 11.04 15.17
CA ASP A 319 -1.19 10.01 14.31
C ASP A 319 -1.52 8.59 14.81
N GLU A 320 -1.75 7.67 13.86
CA GLU A 320 -2.21 6.30 14.11
C GLU A 320 -3.48 6.24 15.00
N CYS A 321 -4.47 7.08 14.68
CA CYS A 321 -5.68 7.31 15.48
C CYS A 321 -6.61 6.08 15.68
N HIS A 322 -6.26 4.93 15.09
CA HIS A 322 -6.92 3.64 15.31
C HIS A 322 -6.34 2.85 16.49
N ARG A 323 -5.06 3.05 16.83
CA ARG A 323 -4.43 2.43 18.02
C ARG A 323 -4.88 3.12 19.29
N SER A 324 -5.23 4.38 19.16
CA SER A 324 -5.88 5.18 20.19
C SER A 324 -7.37 4.87 20.39
N GLY A 325 -7.78 3.64 20.09
CA GLY A 325 -9.17 3.19 20.21
C GLY A 325 -9.63 3.21 21.67
N TRP A 326 -10.42 4.24 21.99
CA TRP A 326 -11.51 4.29 22.98
C TRP A 326 -11.26 3.66 24.35
N GLY A 327 -11.11 4.55 25.33
CA GLY A 327 -10.83 4.25 26.74
C GLY A 327 -10.32 5.52 27.41
N THR A 328 -9.27 5.40 28.22
CA THR A 328 -8.61 6.50 28.93
C THR A 328 -8.29 7.71 28.04
N TRP A 329 -7.79 7.51 26.82
CA TRP A 329 -7.31 8.64 25.99
C TRP A 329 -8.44 9.50 25.42
N ARG A 330 -9.68 9.01 25.46
CA ARG A 330 -10.86 9.80 25.13
C ARG A 330 -10.95 11.04 26.02
N GLU A 331 -10.54 10.94 27.28
CA GLU A 331 -10.60 12.05 28.23
C GLU A 331 -9.67 13.21 27.80
N ILE A 332 -8.51 12.92 27.19
CA ILE A 332 -7.64 13.95 26.60
C ILE A 332 -8.36 14.69 25.46
N LEU A 333 -9.07 13.94 24.61
CA LEU A 333 -9.81 14.51 23.48
C LEU A 333 -11.07 15.26 23.95
N ASP A 334 -11.77 14.73 24.95
CA ASP A 334 -12.97 15.33 25.51
C ASP A 334 -12.61 16.63 26.25
N HIS A 335 -11.46 16.66 26.95
CA HIS A 335 -10.92 17.88 27.56
C HIS A 335 -10.64 18.98 26.53
N SER A 336 -10.12 18.59 25.35
CA SER A 336 -9.88 19.52 24.23
C SER A 336 -11.03 19.55 23.21
N ALA A 337 -12.25 19.15 23.57
CA ALA A 337 -13.34 18.95 22.60
C ALA A 337 -13.71 20.20 21.78
N GLY A 338 -13.39 21.39 22.31
CA GLY A 338 -13.53 22.67 21.61
C GLY A 338 -12.68 22.79 20.35
N ALA A 339 -11.53 22.12 20.31
CA ALA A 339 -10.55 22.14 19.24
C ALA A 339 -11.00 21.37 18.00
N ILE A 340 -10.34 21.64 16.87
CA ILE A 340 -10.40 20.79 15.68
C ILE A 340 -9.56 19.55 15.94
N HIS A 341 -10.11 18.36 15.70
CA HIS A 341 -9.38 17.09 15.79
C HIS A 341 -9.17 16.53 14.38
N LEU A 342 -7.91 16.43 13.99
CA LEU A 342 -7.47 15.78 12.75
C LEU A 342 -6.87 14.42 13.09
N GLY A 343 -7.66 13.36 12.89
CA GLY A 343 -7.20 11.97 12.98
C GLY A 343 -6.49 11.55 11.70
N MET A 344 -5.37 10.82 11.83
CA MET A 344 -4.64 10.25 10.72
C MET A 344 -4.43 8.75 10.94
N THR A 345 -4.72 7.93 9.93
CA THR A 345 -4.55 6.48 10.00
C THR A 345 -4.00 5.91 8.70
N ALA A 346 -3.23 4.82 8.81
CA ALA A 346 -2.78 4.04 7.66
C ALA A 346 -3.81 3.02 7.15
N THR A 347 -4.84 2.74 7.96
CA THR A 347 -5.72 1.60 7.79
C THR A 347 -7.17 2.03 7.50
N PRO A 348 -7.82 1.45 6.49
CA PRO A 348 -9.21 1.75 6.16
C PRO A 348 -10.15 1.28 7.28
N LYS A 349 -11.43 1.63 7.19
CA LYS A 349 -12.45 1.17 8.14
C LYS A 349 -12.50 -0.36 8.16
N ARG A 350 -12.36 -0.94 9.35
CA ARG A 350 -12.34 -2.37 9.68
C ARG A 350 -13.12 -2.58 10.97
N THR A 351 -13.43 -3.82 11.30
CA THR A 351 -14.15 -4.18 12.52
C THR A 351 -13.40 -3.75 13.79
N ASP A 352 -12.06 -3.70 13.75
CA ASP A 352 -11.20 -3.32 14.87
C ASP A 352 -10.94 -1.80 15.01
N ASN A 353 -11.47 -0.96 14.13
CA ASN A 353 -11.32 0.50 14.21
C ASN A 353 -12.61 1.28 13.90
N VAL A 354 -13.77 0.63 14.04
CA VAL A 354 -15.09 1.23 13.72
C VAL A 354 -15.31 2.53 14.47
N ASP A 355 -14.99 2.56 15.77
CA ASP A 355 -15.22 3.71 16.64
C ASP A 355 -14.38 4.93 16.25
N THR A 356 -13.16 4.71 15.73
CA THR A 356 -12.33 5.78 15.17
C THR A 356 -13.05 6.44 13.99
N TYR A 357 -13.60 5.65 13.07
CA TYR A 357 -14.37 6.19 11.95
C TYR A 357 -15.66 6.85 12.42
N ALA A 358 -16.35 6.26 13.39
CA ALA A 358 -17.58 6.83 13.96
C ALA A 358 -17.35 8.24 14.53
N TYR A 359 -16.24 8.46 15.22
CA TYR A 359 -15.92 9.77 15.79
C TYR A 359 -15.41 10.79 14.78
N PHE A 360 -14.38 10.43 14.00
CA PHE A 360 -13.75 11.39 13.09
C PHE A 360 -14.56 11.64 11.81
N CYS A 361 -15.45 10.73 11.44
CA CYS A 361 -16.35 10.91 10.28
C CYS A 361 -17.78 11.28 10.69
N ALA A 362 -18.04 11.54 11.98
CA ALA A 362 -19.38 11.88 12.49
C ALA A 362 -20.03 13.05 11.74
N GLU A 363 -19.22 14.03 11.34
CA GLU A 363 -19.65 15.25 10.64
C GLU A 363 -19.63 15.12 9.10
N GLU A 364 -19.25 13.95 8.56
CA GLU A 364 -19.21 13.71 7.11
C GLU A 364 -20.59 13.32 6.56
N PRO A 365 -20.92 13.72 5.32
CA PRO A 365 -22.16 13.28 4.68
C PRO A 365 -22.13 11.78 4.39
N GLU A 366 -23.29 11.12 4.53
CA GLU A 366 -23.45 9.74 4.06
C GLU A 366 -23.40 9.68 2.53
N VAL A 367 -22.59 8.76 2.01
CA VAL A 367 -22.50 8.45 0.58
C VAL A 367 -22.76 6.97 0.36
N TRP A 368 -23.30 6.60 -0.80
CA TRP A 368 -23.43 5.20 -1.19
C TRP A 368 -22.05 4.54 -1.27
N VAL A 369 -21.93 3.33 -0.74
CA VAL A 369 -20.71 2.51 -0.87
C VAL A 369 -20.46 2.21 -2.34
N ASP A 370 -21.52 1.85 -3.05
CA ASP A 370 -21.56 1.67 -4.49
C ASP A 370 -22.81 2.40 -5.02
N PRO A 371 -22.65 3.48 -5.81
CA PRO A 371 -23.80 4.19 -6.38
C PRO A 371 -24.66 3.32 -7.31
N ASP A 372 -24.07 2.28 -7.90
CA ASP A 372 -24.72 1.38 -8.85
C ASP A 372 -25.33 0.14 -8.14
N ASP A 373 -24.93 -0.14 -6.90
CA ASP A 373 -25.48 -1.19 -6.04
C ASP A 373 -25.90 -0.68 -4.65
N PRO A 374 -27.16 -0.23 -4.49
CA PRO A 374 -27.69 0.22 -3.22
C PRO A 374 -27.69 -0.84 -2.09
N ALA A 375 -27.59 -2.13 -2.41
CA ALA A 375 -27.57 -3.21 -1.41
C ALA A 375 -26.31 -3.18 -0.54
N LYS A 376 -25.21 -2.58 -1.04
CA LYS A 376 -23.98 -2.34 -0.29
C LYS A 376 -24.09 -1.22 0.75
N GLY A 377 -25.23 -0.52 0.81
CA GLY A 377 -25.55 0.47 1.83
C GLY A 377 -24.79 1.80 1.69
N LYS A 378 -24.79 2.58 2.77
CA LYS A 378 -24.11 3.90 2.84
C LYS A 378 -22.97 3.89 3.84
N ARG A 379 -22.01 4.79 3.63
CA ARG A 379 -20.90 5.05 4.55
C ARG A 379 -20.64 6.55 4.69
N GLN A 380 -20.10 6.96 5.82
CA GLN A 380 -19.45 8.26 5.99
C GLN A 380 -17.95 8.08 5.71
N PRO A 381 -17.44 8.57 4.57
CA PRO A 381 -16.03 8.39 4.21
C PRO A 381 -15.17 9.38 4.99
N PRO A 382 -13.88 9.08 5.23
CA PRO A 382 -12.95 10.07 5.76
C PRO A 382 -12.78 11.22 4.76
N ALA A 383 -12.16 12.32 5.20
CA ALA A 383 -11.99 13.51 4.39
C ALA A 383 -11.23 13.24 3.08
N TYR A 384 -10.30 12.28 3.12
CA TYR A 384 -9.61 11.75 1.95
C TYR A 384 -9.06 10.33 2.23
N GLU A 385 -9.07 9.48 1.20
CA GLU A 385 -8.53 8.12 1.22
C GLU A 385 -7.45 7.97 0.14
N TYR A 386 -6.30 7.38 0.51
CA TYR A 386 -5.26 7.00 -0.44
C TYR A 386 -4.66 5.64 -0.06
N SER A 387 -5.02 4.61 -0.84
CA SER A 387 -4.72 3.22 -0.52
C SER A 387 -3.29 2.80 -0.89
N LEU A 388 -2.85 1.64 -0.37
CA LEU A 388 -1.58 1.04 -0.75
C LEU A 388 -1.63 0.64 -2.23
N GLY A 389 -2.75 0.06 -2.67
CA GLY A 389 -3.01 -0.28 -4.07
C GLY A 389 -2.89 0.90 -5.01
N GLN A 390 -3.51 2.04 -4.68
CA GLN A 390 -3.39 3.28 -5.46
C GLN A 390 -1.95 3.78 -5.48
N GLY A 391 -1.26 3.76 -4.33
CA GLY A 391 0.16 4.11 -4.24
C GLY A 391 1.08 3.27 -5.13
N ILE A 392 0.78 1.97 -5.29
CA ILE A 392 1.50 1.05 -6.18
C ILE A 392 1.16 1.36 -7.64
N GLU A 393 -0.12 1.53 -7.98
CA GLU A 393 -0.57 1.86 -9.34
C GLU A 393 0.04 3.17 -9.85
N ASP A 394 0.16 4.16 -8.96
CA ASP A 394 0.78 5.44 -9.28
C ASP A 394 2.30 5.38 -9.36
N GLY A 395 2.92 4.31 -8.83
CA GLY A 395 4.37 4.16 -8.79
C GLY A 395 5.06 5.01 -7.72
N PHE A 396 4.31 5.45 -6.70
CA PHE A 396 4.84 6.13 -5.52
C PHE A 396 5.22 5.16 -4.39
N LEU A 397 4.65 3.96 -4.41
CA LEU A 397 4.98 2.85 -3.51
C LEU A 397 5.54 1.67 -4.30
N ALA A 398 6.33 0.86 -3.62
CA ALA A 398 6.93 -0.35 -4.13
C ALA A 398 5.87 -1.44 -4.32
N THR A 399 5.94 -2.17 -5.44
CA THR A 399 5.15 -3.39 -5.64
C THR A 399 5.70 -4.54 -4.79
N TYR A 400 4.99 -5.66 -4.67
CA TYR A 400 5.42 -6.80 -3.86
C TYR A 400 5.23 -8.17 -4.53
N LYS A 401 6.05 -9.15 -4.12
CA LYS A 401 5.85 -10.59 -4.40
C LYS A 401 5.53 -11.31 -3.10
N VAL A 402 4.63 -12.30 -3.14
CA VAL A 402 4.27 -13.10 -1.96
C VAL A 402 4.80 -14.53 -2.13
N HIS A 403 5.58 -14.98 -1.15
CA HIS A 403 6.03 -16.36 -0.99
C HIS A 403 5.27 -16.97 0.18
N GLN A 404 4.23 -17.75 -0.10
CA GLN A 404 3.57 -18.55 0.94
C GLN A 404 4.30 -19.87 1.09
N VAL A 405 4.68 -20.19 2.32
CA VAL A 405 5.44 -21.40 2.64
C VAL A 405 4.73 -22.11 3.79
N ARG A 406 4.52 -23.41 3.68
CA ARG A 406 3.95 -24.22 4.76
C ARG A 406 4.91 -25.35 5.12
N THR A 407 5.15 -25.53 6.42
CA THR A 407 5.87 -26.72 6.90
C THR A 407 4.93 -27.93 6.92
N THR A 408 5.49 -29.14 6.97
CA THR A 408 4.71 -30.38 7.15
C THR A 408 3.80 -30.30 8.37
N VAL A 409 4.35 -29.85 9.49
CA VAL A 409 3.61 -29.71 10.76
C VAL A 409 2.54 -28.62 10.70
N ASP A 410 2.73 -27.55 9.91
CA ASP A 410 1.68 -26.53 9.69
C ASP A 410 0.56 -27.01 8.75
N LYS A 411 0.85 -27.96 7.87
CA LYS A 411 -0.12 -28.54 6.92
C LYS A 411 -0.98 -29.62 7.58
N GLU A 412 -0.33 -30.52 8.32
CA GLU A 412 -0.95 -31.72 8.89
C GLU A 412 -1.45 -31.47 10.32
N GLY A 413 -0.88 -30.48 11.01
CA GLY A 413 -1.03 -30.32 12.46
C GLY A 413 -0.12 -31.27 13.22
N LEU A 414 -0.15 -31.18 14.55
CA LEU A 414 0.69 -31.99 15.43
C LEU A 414 -0.19 -32.81 16.37
N HIS A 415 -0.18 -34.13 16.18
CA HIS A 415 -0.76 -35.09 17.11
C HIS A 415 0.29 -35.53 18.13
N LEU A 416 0.03 -35.31 19.41
CA LEU A 416 1.02 -35.57 20.47
C LEU A 416 1.39 -37.04 20.63
N ARG A 417 0.42 -37.93 20.42
CA ARG A 417 0.64 -39.39 20.48
C ARG A 417 1.60 -39.85 19.39
N GLU A 418 1.37 -39.40 18.16
CA GLU A 418 2.17 -39.77 17.00
C GLU A 418 3.62 -39.29 17.13
N VAL A 419 3.84 -38.07 17.64
CA VAL A 419 5.21 -37.56 17.82
C VAL A 419 5.96 -38.24 18.98
N LEU A 420 5.25 -38.63 20.04
CA LEU A 420 5.84 -39.44 21.12
C LEU A 420 6.23 -40.84 20.60
N GLU A 421 5.39 -41.46 19.78
CA GLU A 421 5.68 -42.74 19.11
C GLU A 421 6.86 -42.63 18.14
N ALA A 422 7.00 -41.48 17.47
CA ALA A 422 8.14 -41.18 16.60
C ALA A 422 9.44 -40.84 17.36
N GLY A 423 9.42 -40.81 18.70
CA GLY A 423 10.60 -40.58 19.53
C GLY A 423 10.91 -39.11 19.84
N ALA A 424 9.95 -38.19 19.64
CA ALA A 424 10.12 -36.79 20.02
C ALA A 424 10.14 -36.62 21.55
N GLU A 425 11.00 -35.71 22.02
CA GLU A 425 11.06 -35.31 23.43
C GLU A 425 10.03 -34.21 23.69
N VAL A 426 9.13 -34.47 24.65
CA VAL A 426 8.06 -33.52 25.04
C VAL A 426 8.32 -33.07 26.47
N PHE A 427 8.60 -31.78 26.64
CA PHE A 427 8.67 -31.12 27.94
C PHE A 427 7.35 -30.41 28.22
N ILE A 428 6.65 -30.84 29.28
CA ILE A 428 5.40 -30.25 29.74
C ILE A 428 5.70 -29.52 31.05
N PRO A 429 5.57 -28.19 31.11
CA PRO A 429 5.69 -27.45 32.35
C PRO A 429 4.60 -27.81 33.37
N GLU A 430 4.87 -27.61 34.66
CA GLU A 430 3.88 -27.79 35.73
C GLU A 430 2.63 -26.91 35.47
N ASP A 431 1.45 -27.45 35.76
CA ASP A 431 0.12 -26.80 35.58
C ASP A 431 -0.34 -26.51 34.14
N VAL A 432 0.26 -27.13 33.11
CA VAL A 432 -0.15 -26.98 31.70
C VAL A 432 -1.06 -28.11 31.24
N THR A 433 -2.31 -27.79 30.87
CA THR A 433 -3.21 -28.77 30.22
C THR A 433 -2.82 -28.99 28.76
N VAL A 434 -2.51 -30.24 28.42
CA VAL A 434 -2.04 -30.63 27.09
C VAL A 434 -3.21 -31.04 26.19
N ARG A 435 -3.17 -30.67 24.91
CA ARG A 435 -4.16 -31.08 23.89
C ARG A 435 -3.68 -32.30 23.13
N GLU A 436 -4.58 -33.13 22.62
CA GLU A 436 -4.16 -34.25 21.76
C GLU A 436 -3.69 -33.80 20.38
N PHE A 437 -4.24 -32.69 19.88
CA PHE A 437 -3.92 -32.13 18.56
C PHE A 437 -3.71 -30.61 18.63
N TYR A 438 -2.65 -30.15 17.95
CA TYR A 438 -2.27 -28.75 17.84
C TYR A 438 -2.18 -28.31 16.38
N THR A 439 -2.60 -27.07 16.09
CA THR A 439 -2.48 -26.45 14.76
C THR A 439 -1.65 -25.16 14.84
N THR A 440 -1.34 -24.54 13.70
CA THR A 440 -0.50 -23.33 13.60
C THR A 440 -0.79 -22.25 14.65
N PRO A 441 -2.05 -21.85 14.94
CA PRO A 441 -2.32 -20.85 15.98
C PRO A 441 -1.90 -21.28 17.39
N GLN A 442 -1.87 -22.58 17.70
CA GLN A 442 -1.40 -23.08 19.00
C GLN A 442 0.12 -23.20 19.08
N PHE A 443 0.83 -23.39 17.96
CA PHE A 443 2.30 -23.41 17.87
C PHE A 443 2.98 -22.10 18.33
N GLU A 444 2.18 -21.09 18.65
CA GLU A 444 2.64 -19.78 19.08
C GLU A 444 2.26 -19.49 20.53
N ARG A 445 1.12 -20.00 20.98
CA ARG A 445 0.52 -19.66 22.27
C ARG A 445 0.67 -20.75 23.31
N GLU A 446 0.71 -22.00 22.88
CA GLU A 446 0.56 -23.15 23.77
C GLU A 446 1.74 -24.13 23.66
N ILE A 447 2.35 -24.25 22.47
CA ILE A 447 3.44 -25.18 22.21
C ILE A 447 4.57 -24.51 21.44
N THR A 448 5.82 -24.77 21.82
CA THR A 448 7.03 -24.31 21.15
C THR A 448 7.67 -25.46 20.40
N LEU A 449 7.94 -25.26 19.10
CA LEU A 449 8.48 -26.27 18.18
C LEU A 449 9.83 -25.79 17.60
N PRO A 450 10.97 -25.97 18.30
CA PRO A 450 12.27 -25.50 17.80
C PRO A 450 12.67 -26.10 16.45
N ASP A 451 12.28 -27.34 16.16
CA ASP A 451 12.58 -27.99 14.87
C ASP A 451 11.78 -27.38 13.72
N ARG A 452 10.55 -26.93 13.99
CA ARG A 452 9.77 -26.12 13.04
C ARG A 452 10.46 -24.79 12.75
N THR A 453 10.95 -24.09 13.78
CA THR A 453 11.72 -22.85 13.60
C THR A 453 12.99 -23.11 12.80
N ARG A 454 13.72 -24.21 13.07
CA ARG A 454 14.92 -24.57 12.32
C ARG A 454 14.61 -24.80 10.84
N ALA A 455 13.59 -25.58 10.51
CA ALA A 455 13.16 -25.82 9.12
C ALA A 455 12.79 -24.51 8.39
N MET A 456 12.08 -23.60 9.08
CA MET A 456 11.75 -22.28 8.52
C MET A 456 13.00 -21.40 8.30
N VAL A 457 13.96 -21.42 9.22
CA VAL A 457 15.20 -20.65 9.11
C VAL A 457 16.13 -21.24 8.03
N ASP A 458 16.24 -22.56 7.93
CA ASP A 458 16.97 -23.25 6.86
C ASP A 458 16.42 -22.85 5.48
N HIS A 459 15.09 -22.87 5.35
CA HIS A 459 14.41 -22.42 4.14
C HIS A 459 14.64 -20.94 3.87
N LEU A 460 14.47 -20.08 4.88
CA LEU A 460 14.73 -18.64 4.75
C LEU A 460 16.18 -18.35 4.34
N ALA A 461 17.16 -19.05 4.91
CA ALA A 461 18.57 -18.89 4.56
C ALA A 461 18.84 -19.27 3.10
N ARG A 462 18.22 -20.34 2.58
CA ARG A 462 18.27 -20.67 1.15
C ARG A 462 17.70 -19.55 0.28
N LEU A 463 16.53 -19.01 0.65
CA LEU A 463 15.92 -17.89 -0.07
C LEU A 463 16.80 -16.64 -0.05
N LEU A 464 17.32 -16.24 1.11
CA LEU A 464 18.18 -15.05 1.24
C LEU A 464 19.49 -15.19 0.46
N ARG A 465 20.11 -16.40 0.41
CA ARG A 465 21.27 -16.65 -0.46
C ARG A 465 20.95 -16.44 -1.94
N ARG A 466 19.75 -16.85 -2.38
CA ARG A 466 19.28 -16.71 -3.76
C ARG A 466 18.92 -15.25 -4.10
N PHE A 467 18.20 -14.57 -3.22
CA PHE A 467 17.73 -13.21 -3.43
C PHE A 467 18.86 -12.18 -3.36
N GLY A 468 19.83 -12.44 -2.48
CA GLY A 468 20.93 -11.55 -2.19
C GLY A 468 21.19 -11.57 -0.68
N PRO A 469 22.35 -12.08 -0.22
CA PRO A 469 22.58 -12.34 1.20
C PRO A 469 22.64 -11.06 2.05
N LEU A 470 22.77 -9.88 1.44
CA LEU A 470 22.82 -8.57 2.13
C LEU A 470 21.52 -7.77 1.98
N GLU A 471 20.46 -8.36 1.44
CA GLU A 471 19.17 -7.68 1.32
C GLU A 471 18.50 -7.53 2.70
N LYS A 472 18.24 -6.27 3.10
CA LYS A 472 17.66 -5.98 4.42
C LYS A 472 16.32 -6.67 4.62
N THR A 473 16.21 -7.40 5.73
CA THR A 473 15.11 -8.32 6.02
C THR A 473 14.57 -8.08 7.43
N MET A 474 13.25 -7.94 7.55
CA MET A 474 12.56 -7.90 8.84
C MET A 474 11.85 -9.22 9.08
N VAL A 475 12.09 -9.84 10.23
CA VAL A 475 11.44 -11.11 10.62
C VAL A 475 10.57 -10.88 11.85
N PHE A 476 9.27 -11.16 11.69
CA PHE A 476 8.27 -11.03 12.75
C PHE A 476 8.08 -12.39 13.43
N CYS A 477 8.60 -12.48 14.65
CA CYS A 477 8.63 -13.64 15.51
C CYS A 477 7.53 -13.58 16.58
N VAL A 478 7.24 -14.72 17.20
CA VAL A 478 6.14 -14.88 18.17
C VAL A 478 6.39 -14.04 19.43
N ASP A 479 7.58 -14.17 20.01
CA ASP A 479 8.03 -13.54 21.24
C ASP A 479 9.54 -13.25 21.17
N THR A 480 10.08 -12.67 22.24
CA THR A 480 11.49 -12.27 22.35
C THR A 480 12.43 -13.48 22.23
N ASP A 481 12.11 -14.60 22.88
CA ASP A 481 12.91 -15.83 22.81
C ASP A 481 12.96 -16.40 21.39
N HIS A 482 11.82 -16.42 20.69
CA HIS A 482 11.78 -16.83 19.29
C HIS A 482 12.60 -15.89 18.39
N ALA A 483 12.54 -14.58 18.62
CA ALA A 483 13.35 -13.60 17.87
C ALA A 483 14.86 -13.83 18.06
N GLN A 484 15.30 -14.12 19.29
CA GLN A 484 16.70 -14.43 19.59
C GLN A 484 17.14 -15.75 18.95
N LEU A 485 16.31 -16.81 19.03
CA LEU A 485 16.59 -18.10 18.39
C LEU A 485 16.75 -17.96 16.88
N VAL A 486 15.83 -17.27 16.21
CA VAL A 486 15.89 -17.04 14.75
C VAL A 486 17.14 -16.25 14.38
N SER A 487 17.47 -15.22 15.16
CA SER A 487 18.67 -14.41 14.93
C SER A 487 19.94 -15.24 15.02
N ARG A 488 20.06 -16.09 16.05
CA ARG A 488 21.19 -17.01 16.23
C ARG A 488 21.33 -17.95 15.04
N LEU A 489 20.24 -18.64 14.66
CA LEU A 489 20.27 -19.61 13.56
C LEU A 489 20.62 -18.96 12.21
N LEU A 490 20.16 -17.73 11.96
CA LEU A 490 20.56 -16.99 10.78
C LEU A 490 22.04 -16.59 10.81
N ASN A 491 22.57 -16.16 11.96
CA ASN A 491 24.00 -15.90 12.11
C ASN A 491 24.83 -17.17 11.83
N ASP A 492 24.40 -18.34 12.31
CA ASP A 492 25.08 -19.61 12.02
C ASP A 492 25.12 -19.91 10.50
N HIS A 493 24.02 -19.65 9.77
CA HIS A 493 23.97 -19.85 8.31
C HIS A 493 24.80 -18.86 7.49
N PHE A 494 25.02 -17.66 8.00
CA PHE A 494 25.67 -16.56 7.29
C PHE A 494 27.03 -16.17 7.88
N GLY A 495 27.53 -16.89 8.88
CA GLY A 495 28.83 -16.63 9.52
C GLY A 495 30.01 -16.64 8.55
N HIS A 496 29.90 -17.37 7.43
CA HIS A 496 30.89 -17.35 6.34
C HIS A 496 31.08 -15.96 5.68
N LEU A 497 30.15 -15.02 5.89
CA LEU A 497 30.27 -13.64 5.42
C LEU A 497 31.16 -12.76 6.31
N GLY A 498 31.52 -13.23 7.52
CA GLY A 498 32.40 -12.51 8.44
C GLY A 498 31.77 -11.30 9.14
N TYR A 499 30.43 -11.27 9.28
CA TYR A 499 29.72 -10.24 10.01
C TYR A 499 29.28 -10.77 11.39
N ASP A 500 29.72 -10.10 12.45
CA ASP A 500 29.32 -10.43 13.82
C ASP A 500 27.85 -10.05 14.12
N ASP A 501 27.33 -9.07 13.37
CA ASP A 501 26.01 -8.47 13.53
C ASP A 501 25.10 -8.68 12.30
N TYR A 502 25.25 -9.82 11.61
CA TYR A 502 24.44 -10.12 10.41
C TYR A 502 22.92 -10.09 10.70
N ALA A 503 22.48 -10.91 11.66
CA ALA A 503 21.14 -10.93 12.20
C ALA A 503 21.16 -10.46 13.65
N VAL A 504 20.29 -9.51 14.00
CA VAL A 504 20.15 -9.02 15.37
C VAL A 504 18.67 -9.00 15.82
N PRO A 505 18.38 -9.39 17.06
CA PRO A 505 17.11 -9.10 17.69
C PRO A 505 16.94 -7.59 17.93
N ILE A 506 15.73 -7.09 17.69
CA ILE A 506 15.30 -5.74 18.08
C ILE A 506 14.03 -5.90 18.90
N VAL A 507 14.22 -6.10 20.19
CA VAL A 507 13.22 -6.40 21.23
C VAL A 507 13.34 -5.40 22.39
N ALA A 508 12.31 -5.25 23.22
CA ALA A 508 12.27 -4.18 24.22
C ALA A 508 13.28 -4.39 25.36
N GLU A 509 13.51 -5.65 25.69
CA GLU A 509 14.36 -6.16 26.75
C GLU A 509 15.85 -5.85 26.54
N GLU A 510 16.25 -5.55 25.30
CA GLU A 510 17.64 -5.25 24.93
C GLU A 510 18.04 -3.77 25.07
N GLY A 511 17.12 -2.92 25.54
CA GLY A 511 17.44 -1.56 25.99
C GLY A 511 18.19 -0.70 24.95
N GLU A 512 19.39 -0.24 25.31
CA GLU A 512 20.23 0.62 24.46
C GLU A 512 20.80 -0.09 23.23
N ASP A 513 21.07 -1.39 23.32
CA ASP A 513 21.60 -2.17 22.20
C ASP A 513 20.57 -2.27 21.07
N ALA A 514 19.31 -2.58 21.40
CA ALA A 514 18.21 -2.58 20.42
C ALA A 514 18.04 -1.20 19.75
N ARG A 515 18.20 -0.10 20.49
CA ARG A 515 18.15 1.27 19.93
C ARG A 515 19.32 1.52 18.97
N ARG A 516 20.52 1.05 19.31
CA ARG A 516 21.71 1.15 18.44
C ARG A 516 21.50 0.35 17.16
N TRP A 517 21.06 -0.90 17.28
CA TRP A 517 20.79 -1.78 16.15
C TRP A 517 19.70 -1.24 15.25
N LEU A 518 18.62 -0.72 15.83
CA LEU A 518 17.55 -0.08 15.09
C LEU A 518 18.08 1.11 14.27
N ARG A 519 18.84 2.02 14.88
CA ARG A 519 19.42 3.16 14.15
C ARG A 519 20.29 2.73 12.97
N ARG A 520 21.15 1.72 13.15
CA ARG A 520 21.98 1.16 12.07
C ARG A 520 21.14 0.46 11.01
N PHE A 521 20.12 -0.29 11.42
CA PHE A 521 19.22 -0.99 10.50
C PHE A 521 18.41 -0.03 9.63
N GLN A 522 18.02 1.14 10.16
CA GLN A 522 17.29 2.18 9.42
C GLN A 522 18.14 2.90 8.36
N ASP A 523 19.46 2.97 8.57
CA ASP A 523 20.39 3.66 7.69
C ASP A 523 20.68 2.84 6.43
N SER A 524 20.22 3.29 5.26
CA SER A 524 20.40 2.60 3.98
C SER A 524 21.87 2.43 3.57
N ASP A 525 22.78 3.25 4.10
CA ASP A 525 24.22 3.14 3.80
C ASP A 525 24.91 2.04 4.63
N GLN A 526 24.28 1.60 5.73
CA GLN A 526 24.80 0.52 6.56
C GLN A 526 24.50 -0.85 5.96
N LYS A 527 25.55 -1.66 5.81
CA LYS A 527 25.45 -3.06 5.36
C LYS A 527 24.89 -3.98 6.43
N THR A 528 25.18 -3.71 7.70
CA THR A 528 24.69 -4.51 8.84
C THR A 528 24.07 -3.63 9.93
N PRO A 529 23.06 -4.14 10.65
CA PRO A 529 22.48 -5.49 10.52
C PRO A 529 21.71 -5.69 9.21
N VAL A 530 21.77 -6.91 8.66
CA VAL A 530 21.03 -7.31 7.44
C VAL A 530 19.64 -7.81 7.83
N VAL A 531 19.57 -8.62 8.88
CA VAL A 531 18.31 -9.17 9.38
C VAL A 531 17.99 -8.57 10.75
N ALA A 532 16.79 -8.02 10.89
CA ALA A 532 16.25 -7.59 12.17
C ALA A 532 15.09 -8.51 12.56
N THR A 533 15.25 -9.29 13.63
CA THR A 533 14.19 -10.13 14.19
C THR A 533 13.45 -9.37 15.29
N THR A 534 12.12 -9.49 15.38
CA THR A 534 11.34 -8.76 16.38
C THR A 534 10.05 -9.50 16.75
N ALA A 535 9.57 -9.30 17.97
CA ALA A 535 8.20 -9.67 18.34
C ALA A 535 7.21 -8.54 17.94
N GLU A 536 7.46 -7.32 18.41
CA GLU A 536 6.54 -6.18 18.23
C GLU A 536 7.21 -4.84 17.89
N LEU A 537 8.46 -4.60 18.28
CA LEU A 537 9.06 -3.25 18.18
C LEU A 537 9.10 -2.71 16.76
N LEU A 538 9.35 -3.55 15.76
CA LEU A 538 9.38 -3.11 14.35
C LEU A 538 7.99 -3.04 13.72
N SER A 539 6.91 -3.34 14.45
CA SER A 539 5.55 -3.32 13.90
C SER A 539 4.98 -1.90 13.75
N THR A 540 5.43 -0.95 14.58
CA THR A 540 5.04 0.47 14.55
C THR A 540 6.26 1.40 14.57
N GLY A 541 6.19 2.56 13.92
CA GLY A 541 7.18 3.65 14.09
C GLY A 541 8.59 3.49 13.52
N VAL A 542 8.95 2.38 12.89
CA VAL A 542 10.26 2.23 12.21
C VAL A 542 10.19 2.59 10.72
N ASP A 543 11.22 3.27 10.23
CA ASP A 543 11.39 3.62 8.81
C ASP A 543 12.67 2.99 8.25
N VAL A 544 12.53 1.98 7.37
CA VAL A 544 13.64 1.29 6.69
C VAL A 544 13.35 1.23 5.18
N PRO A 545 13.62 2.30 4.43
CA PRO A 545 13.30 2.36 2.99
C PRO A 545 13.95 1.24 2.16
N SER A 546 15.16 0.81 2.54
CA SER A 546 15.94 -0.25 1.90
C SER A 546 15.48 -1.68 2.23
N CYS A 547 14.45 -1.87 3.05
CA CYS A 547 13.96 -3.21 3.38
C CYS A 547 13.34 -3.90 2.16
N ARG A 548 13.88 -5.07 1.81
CA ARG A 548 13.46 -5.87 0.64
C ARG A 548 12.66 -7.10 1.00
N ASN A 549 12.76 -7.60 2.23
CA ASN A 549 12.06 -8.81 2.65
C ASN A 549 11.32 -8.59 3.99
N ILE A 550 10.02 -8.89 4.00
CA ILE A 550 9.16 -8.92 5.19
C ILE A 550 8.79 -10.39 5.44
N VAL A 551 9.19 -10.93 6.58
CA VAL A 551 9.03 -12.36 6.89
C VAL A 551 8.09 -12.54 8.07
N PHE A 552 7.01 -13.31 7.88
CA PHE A 552 6.10 -13.71 8.96
C PHE A 552 6.46 -15.11 9.44
N MET A 553 6.98 -15.21 10.67
CA MET A 553 7.14 -16.44 11.45
C MET A 553 6.19 -16.49 12.65
N LYS A 554 5.20 -15.60 12.65
CA LYS A 554 4.11 -15.53 13.62
C LYS A 554 2.76 -15.33 12.91
N THR A 555 1.67 -15.80 13.47
CA THR A 555 0.34 -15.56 12.97
C THR A 555 -0.02 -14.11 13.26
N VAL A 556 -0.66 -13.47 12.28
CA VAL A 556 -1.22 -12.15 12.43
C VAL A 556 -2.73 -12.30 12.30
N SER A 557 -3.47 -11.81 13.30
CA SER A 557 -4.94 -11.83 13.32
C SER A 557 -5.55 -10.47 13.04
N SER A 558 -4.86 -9.37 13.40
CA SER A 558 -5.33 -8.01 13.14
C SER A 558 -4.96 -7.56 11.72
N PRO A 559 -5.95 -7.25 10.87
CA PRO A 559 -5.71 -6.64 9.55
C PRO A 559 -4.94 -5.32 9.67
N VAL A 560 -5.21 -4.55 10.72
CA VAL A 560 -4.54 -3.28 10.99
C VAL A 560 -3.03 -3.48 11.20
N LEU A 561 -2.64 -4.42 12.07
CA LEU A 561 -1.25 -4.74 12.33
C LEU A 561 -0.55 -5.28 11.06
N PHE A 562 -1.24 -6.17 10.32
CA PHE A 562 -0.73 -6.71 9.07
C PHE A 562 -0.39 -5.61 8.06
N LYS A 563 -1.33 -4.68 7.81
CA LYS A 563 -1.13 -3.58 6.87
C LYS A 563 -0.01 -2.62 7.31
N GLN A 564 0.15 -2.40 8.61
CA GLN A 564 1.26 -1.61 9.13
C GLN A 564 2.61 -2.30 8.91
N ILE A 565 2.69 -3.62 9.07
CA ILE A 565 3.90 -4.41 8.81
C ILE A 565 4.24 -4.38 7.31
N VAL A 566 3.29 -4.76 6.45
CA VAL A 566 3.50 -4.80 4.99
C VAL A 566 3.81 -3.41 4.44
N GLY A 567 3.16 -2.37 4.95
CA GLY A 567 3.40 -0.97 4.58
C GLY A 567 4.79 -0.43 4.91
N ARG A 568 5.63 -1.19 5.65
CA ARG A 568 7.05 -0.85 5.85
C ARG A 568 7.89 -1.21 4.65
N GLY A 569 7.56 -2.34 4.01
CA GLY A 569 8.18 -2.77 2.77
C GLY A 569 7.74 -1.92 1.57
N SER A 570 6.64 -1.16 1.64
CA SER A 570 6.10 -0.43 0.48
C SER A 570 6.88 0.83 0.09
N ARG A 571 7.90 1.24 0.84
CA ARG A 571 8.70 2.43 0.51
C ARG A 571 9.61 2.18 -0.69
N LEU A 572 9.84 3.21 -1.50
CA LEU A 572 10.85 3.20 -2.55
C LEU A 572 12.16 3.72 -1.99
N ASP A 573 13.27 3.11 -2.39
CA ASP A 573 14.61 3.62 -2.09
C ASP A 573 15.50 3.53 -3.35
N PRO A 574 15.52 4.60 -4.17
CA PRO A 574 16.34 4.65 -5.38
C PRO A 574 17.84 4.52 -5.10
N ALA A 575 18.31 4.90 -3.90
CA ALA A 575 19.74 4.81 -3.57
C ALA A 575 20.22 3.34 -3.48
N THR A 576 19.30 2.42 -3.13
CA THR A 576 19.57 0.99 -3.01
C THR A 576 18.89 0.17 -4.10
N ASP A 577 18.46 0.79 -5.20
CA ASP A 577 17.68 0.17 -6.30
C ASP A 577 16.45 -0.61 -5.83
N LYS A 578 15.86 -0.17 -4.71
CA LYS A 578 14.72 -0.83 -4.09
C LYS A 578 13.43 -0.22 -4.65
N TYR A 579 12.80 -0.97 -5.54
CA TYR A 579 11.52 -0.61 -6.20
C TYR A 579 10.38 -1.60 -5.94
N TRP A 580 10.69 -2.73 -5.33
CA TRP A 580 9.74 -3.76 -4.94
C TRP A 580 10.22 -4.44 -3.65
N PHE A 581 9.42 -5.32 -3.06
CA PHE A 581 9.81 -6.12 -1.89
C PHE A 581 9.11 -7.48 -1.89
N ARG A 582 9.57 -8.39 -1.03
CA ARG A 582 9.01 -9.73 -0.86
C ARG A 582 8.31 -9.83 0.48
N VAL A 583 7.17 -10.49 0.49
CA VAL A 583 6.48 -10.96 1.70
C VAL A 583 6.63 -12.46 1.75
N ILE A 584 7.39 -12.97 2.71
CA ILE A 584 7.61 -14.40 2.94
C ILE A 584 6.75 -14.80 4.14
N ASP A 585 5.80 -15.69 3.93
CA ASP A 585 4.75 -15.98 4.87
C ASP A 585 4.72 -17.46 5.23
N TYR A 586 5.20 -17.79 6.42
CA TYR A 586 5.22 -19.15 6.96
C TYR A 586 3.95 -19.52 7.76
N THR A 587 3.08 -18.54 8.05
CA THR A 587 1.97 -18.69 9.01
C THR A 587 0.61 -18.35 8.41
N GLY A 588 0.57 -18.02 7.12
CA GLY A 588 -0.64 -17.64 6.40
C GLY A 588 -1.15 -16.24 6.75
N ALA A 589 -0.29 -15.32 7.22
CA ALA A 589 -0.66 -13.93 7.51
C ALA A 589 -1.21 -13.18 6.29
N THR A 590 -0.76 -13.54 5.08
CA THR A 590 -1.14 -12.91 3.81
C THR A 590 -2.59 -13.13 3.40
N ARG A 591 -3.34 -13.99 4.10
CA ARG A 591 -4.81 -14.07 4.01
C ARG A 591 -5.52 -12.74 4.35
N LEU A 592 -4.81 -11.81 5.01
CA LEU A 592 -5.31 -10.50 5.41
C LEU A 592 -5.16 -9.42 4.32
N PHE A 593 -4.63 -9.75 3.15
CA PHE A 593 -4.65 -8.85 1.99
C PHE A 593 -6.08 -8.63 1.47
N ASP A 594 -6.41 -7.40 1.12
CA ASP A 594 -7.70 -7.01 0.53
C ASP A 594 -7.54 -5.93 -0.57
N GLU A 595 -8.64 -5.38 -1.08
CA GLU A 595 -8.65 -4.34 -2.12
C GLU A 595 -7.83 -3.09 -1.77
N TRP A 596 -7.65 -2.76 -0.48
CA TRP A 596 -6.83 -1.62 -0.07
C TRP A 596 -5.34 -1.82 -0.42
N ASP A 597 -4.90 -3.07 -0.44
CA ASP A 597 -3.50 -3.44 -0.63
C ASP A 597 -3.15 -3.78 -2.08
N ARG A 598 -4.18 -3.90 -2.92
CA ARG A 598 -4.07 -4.34 -4.31
C ARG A 598 -4.42 -3.19 -5.24
N PRO A 599 -3.70 -3.03 -6.36
CA PRO A 599 -4.15 -2.14 -7.43
C PRO A 599 -5.59 -2.51 -7.83
N PRO A 600 -6.46 -1.52 -8.11
CA PRO A 600 -7.88 -1.77 -8.38
C PRO A 600 -8.05 -2.75 -9.55
N LEU A 601 -8.83 -3.81 -9.31
CA LEU A 601 -9.29 -4.76 -10.32
C LEU A 601 -10.67 -4.31 -10.86
N PRO A 602 -11.11 -4.80 -12.04
CA PRO A 602 -12.51 -4.66 -12.46
C PRO A 602 -13.43 -5.27 -11.38
N PRO A 603 -14.59 -4.66 -11.07
CA PRO A 603 -15.46 -5.18 -10.02
C PRO A 603 -16.02 -6.56 -10.39
N GLU A 604 -15.97 -7.50 -9.45
CA GLU A 604 -16.71 -8.77 -9.49
C GLU A 604 -17.88 -8.73 -8.50
N ASP A 605 -18.98 -9.37 -8.90
CA ASP A 605 -20.25 -9.43 -8.18
C ASP A 605 -20.30 -10.70 -7.32
N THR A 606 -20.48 -10.57 -6.01
CA THR A 606 -20.75 -11.73 -5.14
C THR A 606 -21.99 -11.47 -4.29
N ALA A 607 -23.06 -12.21 -4.58
CA ALA A 607 -24.30 -12.19 -3.82
C ALA A 607 -24.25 -13.19 -2.64
N LEU A 608 -24.78 -12.77 -1.48
CA LEU A 608 -25.03 -13.64 -0.31
C LEU A 608 -26.52 -14.07 -0.27
N GLY A 609 -26.79 -15.26 0.24
CA GLY A 609 -28.13 -15.87 0.35
C GLY A 609 -29.05 -15.27 1.43
N PRO A 610 -30.30 -15.76 1.57
CA PRO A 610 -31.35 -15.14 2.40
C PRO A 610 -31.08 -15.18 3.92
N GLU A 611 -31.36 -14.06 4.62
CA GLU A 611 -31.14 -13.83 6.07
C GLU A 611 -32.33 -14.31 6.94
N ARG A 612 -32.47 -15.63 7.17
CA ARG A 612 -33.62 -16.22 7.92
C ARG A 612 -33.29 -17.08 9.16
N GLY A 613 -32.02 -17.24 9.53
CA GLY A 613 -31.60 -18.00 10.71
C GLY A 613 -31.65 -17.19 12.02
N THR A 614 -31.88 -17.89 13.15
CA THR A 614 -31.87 -17.30 14.50
C THR A 614 -30.92 -18.08 15.42
N LEU A 615 -30.11 -17.37 16.21
CA LEU A 615 -29.15 -17.93 17.15
C LEU A 615 -29.36 -17.32 18.54
N GLU A 616 -29.52 -18.14 19.57
CA GLU A 616 -29.56 -17.71 20.95
C GLU A 616 -28.61 -18.53 21.82
N GLY A 617 -28.35 -18.07 23.03
CA GLY A 617 -27.45 -18.79 23.92
C GLY A 617 -27.19 -18.10 25.24
N VAL A 618 -26.39 -18.76 26.07
CA VAL A 618 -25.99 -18.28 27.39
C VAL A 618 -24.48 -18.37 27.54
N VAL A 619 -23.87 -17.35 28.15
CA VAL A 619 -22.43 -17.32 28.44
C VAL A 619 -22.22 -17.64 29.90
N ILE A 620 -21.34 -18.61 30.18
CA ILE A 620 -21.08 -19.09 31.54
C ILE A 620 -19.60 -19.06 31.86
N HIS A 621 -19.27 -18.98 33.14
CA HIS A 621 -17.94 -19.20 33.65
C HIS A 621 -17.59 -20.69 33.51
N ALA A 622 -16.46 -21.01 32.87
CA ALA A 622 -16.12 -22.39 32.55
C ALA A 622 -15.83 -23.28 33.78
N GLU A 623 -15.38 -22.69 34.89
CA GLU A 623 -15.05 -23.42 36.13
C GLU A 623 -16.15 -23.38 37.19
N THR A 624 -16.70 -22.20 37.51
CA THR A 624 -17.76 -22.06 38.51
C THR A 624 -19.17 -22.35 37.98
N GLY A 625 -19.37 -22.26 36.66
CA GLY A 625 -20.69 -22.41 36.03
C GLY A 625 -21.58 -21.18 36.11
N ASP A 626 -21.09 -20.08 36.70
CA ASP A 626 -21.87 -18.85 36.90
C ASP A 626 -22.23 -18.17 35.57
N ARG A 627 -23.44 -17.60 35.50
CA ARG A 627 -23.87 -16.82 34.32
C ARG A 627 -23.04 -15.53 34.22
N LEU A 628 -22.47 -15.27 33.05
CA LEU A 628 -21.63 -14.09 32.82
C LEU A 628 -22.47 -12.97 32.23
N VAL A 629 -22.77 -11.97 33.06
CA VAL A 629 -23.49 -10.75 32.69
C VAL A 629 -22.52 -9.75 32.04
N GLY A 630 -22.94 -9.11 30.94
CA GLY A 630 -22.13 -8.11 30.24
C GLY A 630 -20.99 -8.69 29.37
N ALA A 631 -21.02 -9.98 29.05
CA ALA A 631 -20.12 -10.57 28.07
C ALA A 631 -20.54 -10.16 26.65
N SER A 632 -19.58 -9.71 25.85
CA SER A 632 -19.78 -9.30 24.46
C SER A 632 -19.84 -10.53 23.53
N VAL A 633 -20.92 -10.66 22.78
CA VAL A 633 -21.19 -11.77 21.86
C VAL A 633 -21.38 -11.20 20.45
N SER A 634 -20.73 -11.76 19.43
CA SER A 634 -20.84 -11.35 18.02
C SER A 634 -20.86 -12.55 17.08
N VAL A 635 -21.60 -12.46 15.97
CA VAL A 635 -21.63 -13.49 14.92
C VAL A 635 -20.93 -12.99 13.66
N LEU A 636 -19.97 -13.74 13.16
CA LEU A 636 -19.28 -13.49 11.88
C LEU A 636 -20.00 -14.25 10.76
N LEU A 637 -20.42 -13.51 9.73
CA LEU A 637 -21.19 -14.02 8.58
C LEU A 637 -20.34 -14.16 7.31
N GLY A 638 -19.09 -13.71 7.34
CA GLY A 638 -18.15 -13.76 6.22
C GLY A 638 -16.94 -12.87 6.47
N PRO A 639 -15.99 -12.78 5.52
CA PRO A 639 -14.85 -11.87 5.62
C PRO A 639 -15.38 -10.42 5.62
N ASN A 640 -15.26 -9.76 6.78
CA ASN A 640 -15.69 -8.37 7.06
C ASN A 640 -17.19 -8.13 7.39
N VAL A 641 -18.01 -9.16 7.59
CA VAL A 641 -19.41 -8.99 7.99
C VAL A 641 -19.63 -9.57 9.39
N GLN A 642 -19.94 -8.71 10.36
CA GLN A 642 -20.20 -9.07 11.75
C GLN A 642 -21.56 -8.52 12.19
N ARG A 643 -22.36 -9.35 12.87
CA ARG A 643 -23.56 -8.93 13.62
C ARG A 643 -23.23 -8.93 15.11
N GLY A 644 -23.58 -7.84 15.79
CA GLY A 644 -23.15 -7.58 17.18
C GLY A 644 -21.89 -6.69 17.25
N PRO A 645 -21.36 -6.41 18.46
CA PRO A 645 -21.64 -7.16 19.67
C PRO A 645 -22.99 -6.83 20.29
N ILE A 646 -23.64 -7.86 20.81
CA ILE A 646 -24.66 -7.70 21.86
C ILE A 646 -24.02 -8.14 23.17
N TYR A 647 -24.42 -7.52 24.26
CA TYR A 647 -23.96 -7.90 25.59
C TYR A 647 -24.96 -8.87 26.20
N THR A 648 -24.46 -9.85 26.94
CA THR A 648 -25.32 -10.74 27.69
C THR A 648 -26.09 -9.99 28.77
N ASP A 649 -27.35 -10.37 28.94
CA ASP A 649 -28.27 -9.79 29.94
C ASP A 649 -27.99 -10.31 31.36
N GLU A 650 -28.90 -9.99 32.30
CA GLU A 650 -28.82 -10.36 33.73
C GLU A 650 -28.79 -11.89 33.96
N ASP A 651 -29.26 -12.68 32.99
CA ASP A 651 -29.23 -14.14 33.01
C ASP A 651 -28.05 -14.72 32.23
N GLY A 652 -27.15 -13.86 31.72
CA GLY A 652 -26.03 -14.25 30.88
C GLY A 652 -26.44 -14.65 29.45
N ALA A 653 -27.67 -14.33 29.02
CA ALA A 653 -28.23 -14.76 27.75
C ALA A 653 -28.01 -13.75 26.62
N PHE A 654 -28.00 -14.24 25.37
CA PHE A 654 -27.87 -13.45 24.15
C PHE A 654 -28.73 -14.03 23.02
N ARG A 655 -29.16 -13.17 22.07
CA ARG A 655 -29.98 -13.58 20.92
C ARG A 655 -29.73 -12.74 19.66
N PHE A 656 -29.58 -13.40 18.52
CA PHE A 656 -29.41 -12.84 17.18
C PHE A 656 -30.49 -13.38 16.24
N GLU A 657 -31.17 -12.47 15.53
CA GLU A 657 -32.20 -12.81 14.53
C GLU A 657 -31.78 -12.29 13.15
N ARG A 658 -32.32 -12.89 12.08
CA ARG A 658 -32.02 -12.55 10.67
C ARG A 658 -30.54 -12.76 10.30
N LEU A 659 -30.01 -13.94 10.64
CA LEU A 659 -28.69 -14.38 10.19
C LEU A 659 -28.83 -15.19 8.89
N PRO A 660 -27.85 -15.17 7.96
CA PRO A 660 -27.85 -16.07 6.80
C PRO A 660 -27.77 -17.53 7.26
N THR A 661 -28.49 -18.40 6.57
CA THR A 661 -28.49 -19.84 6.82
C THR A 661 -27.15 -20.46 6.42
N GLY A 662 -26.64 -21.40 7.22
CA GLY A 662 -25.33 -22.02 7.05
C GLY A 662 -24.42 -21.87 8.27
N VAL A 663 -23.13 -22.19 8.10
CA VAL A 663 -22.15 -22.16 9.20
C VAL A 663 -21.68 -20.73 9.46
N VAL A 664 -22.03 -20.19 10.63
CA VAL A 664 -21.56 -18.88 11.11
C VAL A 664 -20.54 -19.06 12.23
N THR A 665 -19.72 -18.04 12.50
CA THR A 665 -18.75 -18.10 13.63
C THR A 665 -19.19 -17.17 14.75
N LEU A 666 -19.53 -17.74 15.90
CA LEU A 666 -19.83 -17.02 17.13
C LEU A 666 -18.53 -16.66 17.87
N VAL A 667 -18.41 -15.41 18.30
CA VAL A 667 -17.29 -14.85 19.04
C VAL A 667 -17.81 -14.30 20.35
N VAL A 668 -17.24 -14.74 21.47
CA VAL A 668 -17.63 -14.28 22.82
C VAL A 668 -16.41 -13.79 23.59
N SER A 669 -16.53 -12.65 24.28
CA SER A 669 -15.48 -12.07 25.11
C SER A 669 -16.05 -11.35 26.33
N GLY A 670 -15.47 -11.54 27.50
CA GLY A 670 -15.84 -10.86 28.74
C GLY A 670 -14.61 -10.20 29.41
N PRO A 671 -14.78 -9.11 30.17
CA PRO A 671 -13.68 -8.50 30.94
C PRO A 671 -13.07 -9.51 31.92
N GLY A 672 -11.75 -9.69 31.90
CA GLY A 672 -11.08 -10.70 32.72
C GLY A 672 -11.16 -12.13 32.19
N PHE A 673 -11.77 -12.36 31.01
CA PHE A 673 -11.92 -13.68 30.40
C PHE A 673 -11.24 -13.79 29.03
N ARG A 674 -10.71 -14.98 28.71
CA ARG A 674 -10.14 -15.30 27.39
C ARG A 674 -11.25 -15.34 26.34
N ARG A 675 -11.07 -14.57 25.26
CA ARG A 675 -11.96 -14.57 24.09
C ARG A 675 -12.09 -15.98 23.51
N ARG A 676 -13.33 -16.42 23.27
CA ARG A 676 -13.68 -17.71 22.67
C ARG A 676 -14.33 -17.51 21.31
N GLN A 677 -14.04 -18.42 20.37
CA GLN A 677 -14.70 -18.47 19.07
C GLN A 677 -15.17 -19.90 18.81
N MET A 678 -16.35 -20.05 18.23
CA MET A 678 -16.90 -21.35 17.83
C MET A 678 -17.75 -21.21 16.56
N LYS A 679 -17.83 -22.28 15.77
CA LYS A 679 -18.72 -22.34 14.61
C LYS A 679 -20.08 -22.88 15.05
N VAL A 680 -21.15 -22.27 14.56
CA VAL A 680 -22.53 -22.71 14.78
C VAL A 680 -23.21 -22.83 13.43
N GLU A 681 -23.86 -23.95 13.17
CA GLU A 681 -24.64 -24.16 11.97
C GLU A 681 -26.07 -23.67 12.19
N LEU A 682 -26.55 -22.78 11.33
CA LEU A 682 -27.90 -22.23 11.38
C LEU A 682 -28.76 -22.80 10.26
N LEU A 683 -29.94 -23.29 10.62
CA LEU A 683 -30.95 -23.80 9.70
C LEU A 683 -32.01 -22.74 9.41
N GLU A 684 -32.68 -22.84 8.26
CA GLU A 684 -33.73 -21.91 7.85
C GLU A 684 -34.92 -22.00 8.81
N ASP A 685 -35.40 -20.85 9.30
CA ASP A 685 -36.56 -20.72 10.19
C ASP A 685 -36.47 -21.50 11.53
N GLU A 686 -35.27 -21.93 11.95
CA GLU A 686 -35.02 -22.56 13.24
C GLU A 686 -34.23 -21.66 14.21
N VAL A 687 -34.48 -21.84 15.52
CA VAL A 687 -33.73 -21.19 16.60
C VAL A 687 -32.68 -22.16 17.12
N VAL A 688 -31.41 -21.85 16.91
CA VAL A 688 -30.30 -22.66 17.42
C VAL A 688 -29.85 -22.08 18.76
N SER A 689 -29.80 -22.90 19.81
CA SER A 689 -29.39 -22.49 21.17
C SER A 689 -28.00 -23.04 21.52
N VAL A 690 -27.10 -22.20 22.05
CA VAL A 690 -25.73 -22.60 22.41
C VAL A 690 -25.31 -22.11 23.80
N GLU A 691 -24.60 -22.94 24.54
CA GLU A 691 -23.94 -22.54 25.80
C GLU A 691 -22.46 -22.27 25.57
N VAL A 692 -21.97 -21.11 26.02
CA VAL A 692 -20.62 -20.63 25.75
C VAL A 692 -19.82 -20.44 27.05
N PRO A 693 -18.99 -21.43 27.45
CA PRO A 693 -18.10 -21.28 28.58
C PRO A 693 -16.90 -20.34 28.30
N LEU A 694 -16.61 -19.38 29.17
CA LEU A 694 -15.42 -18.52 29.15
C LEU A 694 -14.49 -18.84 30.32
N LYS A 695 -13.16 -18.79 30.09
CA LYS A 695 -12.12 -19.01 31.11
C LYS A 695 -11.43 -17.70 31.50
N GLU A 696 -11.00 -17.54 32.74
CA GLU A 696 -10.29 -16.33 33.19
C GLU A 696 -8.95 -16.10 32.46
N ALA A 697 -8.54 -14.84 32.35
CA ALA A 697 -7.29 -14.41 31.72
C ALA A 697 -6.15 -14.38 32.74
N GLY A 698 -5.51 -15.54 32.99
CA GLY A 698 -4.28 -15.64 33.78
C GLY A 698 -3.00 -15.21 33.02
N GLU A 699 -1.88 -15.14 33.76
CA GLU A 699 -0.52 -14.96 33.24
C GLU A 699 -0.20 -15.93 32.07
N PRO A 700 0.68 -15.55 31.13
CA PRO A 700 0.97 -16.40 29.97
C PRO A 700 1.45 -17.77 30.47
N PRO A 701 0.74 -18.86 30.13
CA PRO A 701 1.10 -20.18 30.59
C PRO A 701 2.47 -20.56 30.03
N LEU A 702 3.23 -21.32 30.82
CA LEU A 702 4.42 -21.98 30.33
C LEU A 702 4.03 -22.87 29.12
N LYS A 703 4.79 -22.79 28.03
CA LYS A 703 4.45 -23.51 26.78
C LYS A 703 5.00 -24.93 26.83
N VAL A 704 4.22 -25.89 26.32
CA VAL A 704 4.73 -27.25 26.04
C VAL A 704 5.87 -27.11 25.02
N ARG A 705 6.99 -27.81 25.20
CA ARG A 705 8.10 -27.79 24.23
C ARG A 705 8.28 -29.17 23.66
N VAL A 706 8.30 -29.27 22.32
CA VAL A 706 8.53 -30.55 21.62
C VAL A 706 9.78 -30.43 20.76
N THR A 707 10.71 -31.35 20.93
CA THR A 707 11.98 -31.43 20.19
C THR A 707 12.20 -32.82 19.62
N GLY A 708 13.00 -32.94 18.56
CA GLY A 708 13.21 -34.21 17.86
C GLY A 708 12.16 -34.49 16.77
N LEU A 709 11.50 -33.45 16.24
CA LEU A 709 10.55 -33.60 15.14
C LEU A 709 11.26 -33.54 13.78
N GLU A 710 10.88 -34.42 12.86
CA GLU A 710 11.25 -34.28 11.44
C GLU A 710 10.30 -33.28 10.76
N VAL A 711 10.76 -32.04 10.60
CA VAL A 711 9.99 -30.97 9.95
C VAL A 711 10.63 -30.58 8.62
N THR A 712 9.84 -30.59 7.54
CA THR A 712 10.27 -30.13 6.21
C THR A 712 9.28 -29.11 5.64
N ILE A 713 9.59 -28.54 4.47
CA ILE A 713 8.67 -27.65 3.75
C ILE A 713 7.73 -28.52 2.90
N ALA A 714 6.43 -28.44 3.18
CA ALA A 714 5.42 -29.23 2.52
C ALA A 714 4.93 -28.60 1.22
N ASP A 715 4.64 -27.29 1.24
CA ASP A 715 4.16 -26.54 0.08
C ASP A 715 4.87 -25.18 0.00
N GLU A 716 5.26 -24.77 -1.20
CA GLU A 716 5.68 -23.40 -1.51
C GLU A 716 4.83 -22.88 -2.68
N THR A 717 4.12 -21.77 -2.46
CA THR A 717 3.32 -21.11 -3.50
C THR A 717 3.83 -19.68 -3.68
N ILE A 718 4.26 -19.38 -4.91
CA ILE A 718 4.67 -18.03 -5.30
C ILE A 718 3.47 -17.40 -6.02
N PHE A 719 2.76 -16.51 -5.32
CA PHE A 719 1.62 -15.83 -5.92
C PHE A 719 2.10 -14.69 -6.82
N LEU A 720 1.61 -14.70 -8.06
CA LEU A 720 1.55 -13.54 -8.94
C LEU A 720 0.13 -13.52 -9.51
N ILE A 721 -0.78 -12.83 -8.84
CA ILE A 721 -2.17 -12.67 -9.28
C ILE A 721 -2.44 -11.18 -9.39
N GLU A 722 -2.33 -10.64 -10.61
CA GLU A 722 -2.69 -9.25 -10.92
C GLU A 722 -4.01 -9.14 -11.71
N ALA A 723 -4.76 -10.23 -11.96
CA ALA A 723 -6.00 -10.16 -12.75
C ALA A 723 -7.22 -10.98 -12.26
N THR A 724 -7.07 -12.13 -11.59
CA THR A 724 -8.20 -13.07 -11.38
C THR A 724 -8.71 -13.20 -9.95
N GLY A 725 -8.05 -12.59 -8.96
CA GLY A 725 -8.47 -12.70 -7.55
C GLY A 725 -8.35 -14.09 -6.91
N GLU A 726 -8.13 -15.15 -7.70
CA GLU A 726 -8.07 -16.54 -7.24
C GLU A 726 -6.64 -17.06 -7.00
N SER A 727 -6.47 -17.75 -5.86
CA SER A 727 -5.24 -18.45 -5.49
C SER A 727 -5.12 -19.80 -6.20
N LEU A 728 -4.16 -19.94 -7.12
CA LEU A 728 -3.85 -21.21 -7.78
C LEU A 728 -2.55 -21.80 -7.19
N SER A 729 -2.55 -23.10 -6.90
CA SER A 729 -1.33 -23.88 -6.68
C SER A 729 -0.44 -23.86 -7.93
N LEU A 730 0.84 -24.22 -7.78
CA LEU A 730 1.76 -24.34 -8.93
C LEU A 730 1.17 -25.24 -10.02
N GLN A 731 0.54 -26.35 -9.62
CA GLN A 731 -0.07 -27.30 -10.56
C GLN A 731 -1.27 -26.68 -11.28
N GLU A 732 -2.16 -26.00 -10.55
CA GLU A 732 -3.32 -25.31 -11.13
C GLU A 732 -2.90 -24.15 -12.04
N TYR A 733 -1.83 -23.44 -11.71
CA TYR A 733 -1.28 -22.37 -12.53
C TYR A 733 -0.61 -22.90 -13.81
N VAL A 734 0.07 -24.05 -13.73
CA VAL A 734 0.58 -24.78 -14.90
C VAL A 734 -0.56 -25.21 -15.80
N ASP A 735 -1.64 -25.76 -15.23
CA ASP A 735 -2.81 -26.22 -15.99
C ASP A 735 -3.62 -25.05 -16.58
N TYR A 736 -3.72 -23.93 -15.86
CA TYR A 736 -4.25 -22.66 -16.38
C TYR A 736 -3.42 -22.15 -17.57
N THR A 737 -2.11 -22.09 -17.40
CA THR A 737 -1.17 -21.66 -18.44
C THR A 737 -1.30 -22.54 -19.69
N ARG A 738 -1.33 -23.86 -19.52
CA ARG A 738 -1.58 -24.82 -20.61
C ARG A 738 -2.84 -24.47 -21.38
N ARG A 739 -3.99 -24.36 -20.69
CA ARG A 739 -5.28 -24.06 -21.32
C ARG A 739 -5.24 -22.74 -22.08
N LYS A 740 -4.67 -21.70 -21.48
CA LYS A 740 -4.65 -20.37 -22.08
C LYS A 740 -3.71 -20.27 -23.28
N VAL A 741 -2.56 -20.95 -23.24
CA VAL A 741 -1.65 -21.04 -24.40
C VAL A 741 -2.37 -21.74 -25.57
N VAL A 742 -3.08 -22.84 -25.31
CA VAL A 742 -3.86 -23.55 -26.34
C VAL A 742 -4.97 -22.65 -26.91
N GLU A 743 -5.69 -21.93 -26.04
CA GLU A 743 -6.75 -20.98 -26.43
C GLU A 743 -6.21 -19.85 -27.32
N LEU A 744 -5.14 -19.18 -26.89
CA LEU A 744 -4.57 -18.03 -27.60
C LEU A 744 -3.90 -18.42 -28.93
N VAL A 745 -3.32 -19.62 -29.00
CA VAL A 745 -2.75 -20.15 -30.25
C VAL A 745 -3.85 -20.67 -31.17
N GLY A 746 -4.95 -21.20 -30.63
CA GLY A 746 -6.06 -21.75 -31.42
C GLY A 746 -5.75 -23.13 -32.04
N ALA A 747 -4.78 -23.88 -31.50
CA ALA A 747 -4.40 -25.19 -32.00
C ALA A 747 -3.98 -26.15 -30.87
N GLN A 748 -4.17 -27.44 -31.11
CA GLN A 748 -3.80 -28.52 -30.18
C GLN A 748 -2.36 -29.04 -30.37
N HIS A 749 -1.55 -28.38 -31.21
CA HIS A 749 -0.17 -28.79 -31.50
C HIS A 749 0.79 -27.60 -31.60
N ALA A 750 2.09 -27.85 -31.35
CA ALA A 750 3.13 -26.82 -31.32
C ALA A 750 3.44 -26.15 -32.67
N ALA A 751 2.97 -26.67 -33.81
CA ALA A 751 3.29 -26.12 -35.13
C ALA A 751 2.80 -24.66 -35.30
N LEU A 752 1.58 -24.36 -34.87
CA LEU A 752 1.02 -23.01 -34.97
C LEU A 752 1.65 -22.06 -33.94
N LEU A 753 1.99 -22.55 -32.74
CA LEU A 753 2.79 -21.79 -31.78
C LEU A 753 4.14 -21.41 -32.38
N ARG A 754 4.78 -22.30 -33.15
CA ARG A 754 6.04 -22.02 -33.85
C ARG A 754 5.86 -20.92 -34.90
N GLU A 755 4.78 -20.93 -35.66
CA GLU A 755 4.47 -19.86 -36.63
C GLU A 755 4.25 -18.50 -35.94
N VAL A 756 3.50 -18.49 -34.83
CA VAL A 756 3.32 -17.28 -33.99
C VAL A 756 4.67 -16.81 -33.44
N TRP A 757 5.52 -17.73 -33.01
CA TRP A 757 6.79 -17.40 -32.37
C TRP A 757 7.88 -16.94 -33.34
N MET A 758 7.85 -17.39 -34.60
CA MET A 758 8.80 -16.96 -35.64
C MET A 758 8.55 -15.52 -36.11
N ASP A 759 7.29 -15.07 -36.10
CA ASP A 759 6.92 -13.70 -36.46
C ASP A 759 7.07 -12.76 -35.25
N PRO A 760 7.93 -11.72 -35.31
CA PRO A 760 8.18 -10.82 -34.17
C PRO A 760 6.93 -10.09 -33.66
N ASP A 761 6.06 -9.62 -34.56
CA ASP A 761 4.87 -8.83 -34.21
C ASP A 761 3.77 -9.73 -33.63
N ARG A 762 3.64 -10.96 -34.13
CA ARG A 762 2.72 -11.96 -33.58
C ARG A 762 3.22 -12.49 -32.23
N ARG A 763 4.53 -12.75 -32.09
CA ARG A 763 5.16 -13.17 -30.83
C ARG A 763 4.96 -12.11 -29.75
N GLN A 764 5.21 -10.84 -30.07
CA GLN A 764 5.03 -9.75 -29.10
C GLN A 764 3.58 -9.66 -28.63
N ARG A 765 2.60 -9.67 -29.55
CA ARG A 765 1.18 -9.65 -29.20
C ARG A 765 0.78 -10.85 -28.36
N PHE A 766 1.24 -12.04 -28.74
CA PHE A 766 0.99 -13.28 -27.99
C PHE A 766 1.53 -13.21 -26.56
N LEU A 767 2.76 -12.73 -26.37
CA LEU A 767 3.34 -12.52 -25.03
C LEU A 767 2.57 -11.45 -24.25
N GLU A 768 2.15 -10.36 -24.89
CA GLU A 768 1.32 -9.33 -24.26
C GLU A 768 -0.04 -9.89 -23.80
N ASP A 769 -0.68 -10.76 -24.58
CA ASP A 769 -1.95 -11.40 -24.23
C ASP A 769 -1.78 -12.44 -23.11
N LEU A 770 -0.66 -13.17 -23.08
CA LEU A 770 -0.29 -14.01 -21.95
C LEU A 770 -0.09 -13.17 -20.68
N TYR A 771 0.64 -12.06 -20.76
CA TYR A 771 0.85 -11.17 -19.61
C TYR A 771 -0.45 -10.53 -19.12
N ARG A 772 -1.38 -10.17 -20.02
CA ARG A 772 -2.73 -9.71 -19.65
C ARG A 772 -3.53 -10.80 -18.93
N SER A 773 -3.27 -12.06 -19.26
CA SER A 773 -3.85 -13.23 -18.60
C SER A 773 -3.04 -13.65 -17.35
N SER A 774 -2.15 -12.79 -16.83
CA SER A 774 -1.28 -13.10 -15.68
C SER A 774 -0.36 -14.32 -15.87
N ILE A 775 -0.02 -14.66 -17.12
CA ILE A 775 0.94 -15.73 -17.44
C ILE A 775 2.29 -15.11 -17.74
N HIS A 776 3.29 -15.42 -16.91
CA HIS A 776 4.66 -14.95 -17.08
C HIS A 776 5.58 -16.13 -17.36
N PRO A 777 5.95 -16.39 -18.63
CA PRO A 777 6.75 -17.55 -19.01
C PRO A 777 8.08 -17.63 -18.25
N ASP A 778 8.77 -16.51 -18.04
CA ASP A 778 10.07 -16.49 -17.33
C ASP A 778 9.93 -16.88 -15.85
N VAL A 779 8.86 -16.44 -15.20
CA VAL A 779 8.56 -16.80 -13.80
C VAL A 779 8.20 -18.27 -13.72
N LEU A 780 7.39 -18.75 -14.66
CA LEU A 780 7.00 -20.16 -14.71
C LEU A 780 8.21 -21.07 -14.94
N ALA A 781 9.14 -20.66 -15.81
CA ALA A 781 10.43 -21.33 -16.02
C ALA A 781 11.21 -21.45 -14.70
N GLU A 782 11.29 -20.35 -13.96
CA GLU A 782 12.05 -20.28 -12.72
C GLU A 782 11.44 -21.14 -11.60
N VAL A 783 10.11 -21.13 -11.45
CA VAL A 783 9.40 -21.91 -10.42
C VAL A 783 9.42 -23.41 -10.73
N MET A 784 9.47 -23.79 -12.00
CA MET A 784 9.55 -25.19 -12.42
C MET A 784 10.99 -25.74 -12.45
N GLY A 785 11.99 -24.96 -12.03
CA GLY A 785 13.40 -25.38 -12.12
C GLY A 785 13.95 -25.43 -13.55
N LEU A 786 13.29 -24.75 -14.49
CA LEU A 786 13.59 -24.70 -15.93
C LEU A 786 14.06 -23.29 -16.37
N GLY A 787 14.70 -22.51 -15.50
CA GLY A 787 15.08 -21.10 -15.78
C GLY A 787 16.01 -20.91 -17.00
N ASP A 788 16.73 -21.95 -17.41
CA ASP A 788 17.60 -21.93 -18.59
C ASP A 788 16.88 -22.34 -19.90
N ALA A 789 15.62 -22.76 -19.81
CA ALA A 789 14.80 -23.13 -20.96
C ALA A 789 14.61 -21.94 -21.92
N ASP A 790 14.50 -22.25 -23.22
CA ASP A 790 14.01 -21.25 -24.17
C ASP A 790 12.51 -21.04 -24.00
N GLY A 791 12.06 -19.78 -24.12
CA GLY A 791 10.65 -19.41 -23.89
C GLY A 791 9.67 -20.14 -24.82
N PHE A 792 10.06 -20.44 -26.06
CA PHE A 792 9.23 -21.27 -26.95
C PHE A 792 9.14 -22.70 -26.44
N ASP A 793 10.29 -23.31 -26.10
CA ASP A 793 10.32 -24.72 -25.69
C ASP A 793 9.61 -24.93 -24.36
N LEU A 794 9.68 -23.96 -23.44
CA LEU A 794 8.90 -23.95 -22.20
C LEU A 794 7.40 -23.97 -22.49
N LEU A 795 6.91 -23.03 -23.30
CA LEU A 795 5.47 -22.95 -23.60
C LEU A 795 4.99 -24.15 -24.42
N ALA A 796 5.81 -24.65 -25.34
CA ALA A 796 5.51 -25.84 -26.12
C ALA A 796 5.47 -27.10 -25.24
N HIS A 797 6.37 -27.20 -24.25
CA HIS A 797 6.36 -28.28 -23.27
C HIS A 797 5.09 -28.25 -22.41
N LEU A 798 4.74 -27.09 -21.89
CA LEU A 798 3.56 -26.91 -21.02
C LEU A 798 2.25 -27.18 -21.76
N ALA A 799 2.14 -26.66 -22.98
CA ALA A 799 0.92 -26.73 -23.78
C ALA A 799 0.75 -28.07 -24.51
N PHE A 800 1.85 -28.67 -24.99
CA PHE A 800 1.81 -29.76 -25.97
C PHE A 800 2.72 -30.95 -25.62
N GLY A 801 3.44 -30.93 -24.50
CA GLY A 801 4.32 -32.04 -24.09
C GLY A 801 5.61 -32.16 -24.91
N GLU A 802 6.03 -31.11 -25.62
CA GLU A 802 7.28 -31.11 -26.38
C GLU A 802 8.52 -31.17 -25.47
N PRO A 803 9.67 -31.68 -25.94
CA PRO A 803 10.91 -31.68 -25.18
C PRO A 803 11.42 -30.25 -24.89
N VAL A 804 11.71 -29.95 -23.62
CA VAL A 804 12.34 -28.68 -23.23
C VAL A 804 13.80 -28.69 -23.66
N ARG A 805 14.25 -27.61 -24.31
CA ARG A 805 15.67 -27.36 -24.57
C ARG A 805 16.11 -26.08 -23.92
N THR A 806 17.35 -26.08 -23.43
CA THR A 806 17.95 -24.86 -22.90
C THR A 806 18.38 -23.92 -24.02
N ARG A 807 18.50 -22.64 -23.70
CA ARG A 807 19.03 -21.63 -24.62
C ARG A 807 20.47 -21.96 -25.05
N ASP A 808 21.25 -22.59 -24.17
CA ASP A 808 22.60 -23.07 -24.48
C ASP A 808 22.57 -24.25 -25.48
N GLU A 809 21.70 -25.24 -25.27
CA GLU A 809 21.51 -26.35 -26.21
C GLU A 809 21.08 -25.86 -27.60
N ARG A 810 20.16 -24.89 -27.67
CA ARG A 810 19.77 -24.27 -28.95
C ARG A 810 20.93 -23.55 -29.62
N THR A 811 21.73 -22.83 -28.85
CA THR A 811 22.91 -22.13 -29.38
C THR A 811 23.95 -23.11 -29.92
N ARG A 812 24.22 -24.21 -29.20
CA ARG A 812 25.11 -25.28 -29.65
C ARG A 812 24.57 -25.98 -30.89
N ALA A 813 23.27 -26.31 -30.91
CA ALA A 813 22.61 -26.94 -32.05
C ALA A 813 22.68 -26.03 -33.29
N PHE A 814 22.46 -24.72 -33.12
CA PHE A 814 22.57 -23.75 -34.21
C PHE A 814 23.99 -23.73 -34.80
N ARG A 815 25.02 -23.60 -33.93
CA ARG A 815 26.43 -23.60 -34.34
C ARG A 815 26.83 -24.86 -35.12
N ASN A 816 26.28 -26.02 -34.73
CA ASN A 816 26.60 -27.30 -35.36
C ASN A 816 25.84 -27.52 -36.68
N ARG A 817 24.54 -27.18 -36.72
CA ARG A 817 23.68 -27.47 -37.89
C ARG A 817 23.79 -26.42 -38.99
N HIS A 818 24.06 -25.16 -38.64
CA HIS A 818 24.05 -24.03 -39.57
C HIS A 818 25.45 -23.49 -39.87
N GLN A 819 26.47 -24.37 -39.92
CA GLN A 819 27.83 -23.96 -40.28
C GLN A 819 27.93 -23.33 -41.67
N ARG A 820 27.15 -23.84 -42.65
CA ARG A 820 27.11 -23.27 -44.01
C ARG A 820 26.58 -21.83 -44.02
N PHE A 821 25.61 -21.52 -43.17
CA PHE A 821 25.10 -20.15 -42.99
C PHE A 821 26.19 -19.25 -42.41
N LEU A 822 26.86 -19.69 -41.34
CA LEU A 822 27.93 -18.92 -40.71
C LEU A 822 29.13 -18.67 -41.63
N GLN A 823 29.44 -19.62 -42.53
CA GLN A 823 30.54 -19.51 -43.51
C GLN A 823 30.22 -18.59 -44.69
N ARG A 824 28.95 -18.23 -44.92
CA ARG A 824 28.53 -17.28 -45.98
C ARG A 824 28.91 -15.84 -45.65
N TYR A 825 29.06 -15.51 -44.37
CA TYR A 825 29.41 -14.17 -43.89
C TYR A 825 30.92 -14.00 -43.72
N SER A 826 31.41 -12.77 -43.85
CA SER A 826 32.82 -12.45 -43.60
C SER A 826 33.21 -12.78 -42.15
N PRO A 827 34.51 -12.97 -41.83
CA PRO A 827 34.97 -13.21 -40.46
C PRO A 827 34.43 -12.19 -39.45
N GLU A 828 34.37 -10.91 -39.84
CA GLU A 828 33.89 -9.81 -39.00
C GLU A 828 32.37 -9.83 -38.80
N ALA A 829 31.58 -10.15 -39.83
CA ALA A 829 30.12 -10.33 -39.69
C ALA A 829 29.78 -11.58 -38.87
N ARG A 830 30.54 -12.66 -39.06
CA ARG A 830 30.40 -13.90 -38.30
C ARG A 830 30.66 -13.69 -36.81
N GLU A 831 31.63 -12.85 -36.45
CA GLU A 831 31.88 -12.48 -35.05
C GLU A 831 30.65 -11.82 -34.41
N VAL A 832 29.95 -10.94 -35.14
CA VAL A 832 28.70 -10.32 -34.66
C VAL A 832 27.61 -11.38 -34.46
N ILE A 833 27.42 -12.31 -35.39
CA ILE A 833 26.41 -13.38 -35.27
C ILE A 833 26.69 -14.25 -34.04
N LEU A 834 27.96 -14.61 -33.82
CA LEU A 834 28.35 -15.40 -32.65
C LEU A 834 28.14 -14.63 -31.33
N ALA A 835 28.40 -13.33 -31.31
CA ALA A 835 28.11 -12.48 -30.17
C ALA A 835 26.61 -12.33 -29.91
N LEU A 836 25.78 -12.26 -30.95
CA LEU A 836 24.31 -12.23 -30.82
C LEU A 836 23.78 -13.55 -30.26
N LEU A 837 24.32 -14.68 -30.71
CA LEU A 837 23.99 -15.99 -30.14
C LEU A 837 24.35 -16.08 -28.65
N GLU A 838 25.43 -15.43 -28.22
CA GLU A 838 25.78 -15.34 -26.80
C GLU A 838 24.79 -14.47 -26.03
N LYS A 839 24.29 -13.38 -26.63
CA LYS A 839 23.20 -12.58 -26.02
C LYS A 839 21.91 -13.36 -25.92
N TYR A 840 21.57 -14.13 -26.94
CA TYR A 840 20.43 -15.04 -26.91
C TYR A 840 20.57 -16.10 -25.81
N ARG A 841 21.76 -16.69 -25.64
CA ARG A 841 22.02 -17.67 -24.57
C ARG A 841 21.70 -17.10 -23.18
N VAL A 842 22.01 -15.83 -22.95
CA VAL A 842 21.83 -15.16 -21.65
C VAL A 842 20.43 -14.55 -21.48
N GLY A 843 19.87 -13.94 -22.53
CA GLY A 843 18.65 -13.11 -22.45
C GLY A 843 17.48 -13.58 -23.32
N GLY A 844 17.62 -14.70 -24.03
CA GLY A 844 16.59 -15.25 -24.90
C GLY A 844 16.36 -14.41 -26.16
N VAL A 845 15.26 -14.71 -26.87
CA VAL A 845 14.93 -14.09 -28.17
C VAL A 845 14.62 -12.60 -28.05
N GLU A 846 14.08 -12.14 -26.90
CA GLU A 846 13.78 -10.72 -26.68
C GLU A 846 15.06 -9.86 -26.65
N GLU A 847 16.12 -10.36 -26.04
CA GLU A 847 17.40 -9.64 -25.90
C GLU A 847 18.03 -9.36 -27.27
N ILE A 848 17.92 -10.27 -28.23
CA ILE A 848 18.45 -10.06 -29.60
C ILE A 848 17.48 -9.32 -30.52
N ALA A 849 16.19 -9.23 -30.14
CA ALA A 849 15.18 -8.50 -30.90
C ALA A 849 15.19 -6.99 -30.58
N ASP A 850 15.69 -6.58 -29.41
CA ASP A 850 15.84 -5.16 -29.06
C ASP A 850 17.06 -4.55 -29.79
N PRO A 851 16.88 -3.49 -30.61
CA PRO A 851 18.00 -2.78 -31.25
C PRO A 851 19.07 -2.26 -30.28
N LYS A 852 18.75 -2.10 -28.99
CA LYS A 852 19.70 -1.71 -27.94
C LYS A 852 20.74 -2.79 -27.65
N VAL A 853 20.55 -4.03 -28.08
CA VAL A 853 21.53 -5.11 -27.91
C VAL A 853 22.91 -4.72 -28.43
N PHE A 854 22.96 -3.95 -29.51
CA PHE A 854 24.21 -3.47 -30.13
C PHE A 854 24.94 -2.38 -29.31
N ARG A 855 24.36 -1.93 -28.20
CA ARG A 855 25.05 -1.05 -27.23
C ARG A 855 25.77 -1.85 -26.13
N LEU A 856 25.55 -3.17 -26.07
CA LEU A 856 26.13 -4.03 -25.05
C LEU A 856 27.48 -4.60 -25.52
N PRO A 857 28.40 -4.93 -24.60
CA PRO A 857 29.64 -5.62 -24.96
C PRO A 857 29.39 -6.98 -25.62
N PRO A 858 30.12 -7.37 -26.69
CA PRO A 858 31.25 -6.66 -27.30
C PRO A 858 30.88 -5.67 -28.42
N PHE A 859 29.60 -5.46 -28.71
CA PHE A 859 29.17 -4.61 -29.83
C PHE A 859 29.54 -3.13 -29.65
N ASP A 860 29.66 -2.67 -28.41
CA ASP A 860 30.19 -1.35 -28.06
C ASP A 860 31.57 -1.09 -28.69
N ARG A 861 32.49 -2.04 -28.54
CA ARG A 861 33.85 -2.04 -29.11
C ARG A 861 33.84 -2.29 -30.61
N MET A 862 32.76 -2.87 -31.12
CA MET A 862 32.54 -3.01 -32.57
C MET A 862 31.98 -1.73 -33.20
N GLY A 863 31.86 -0.61 -32.49
CA GLY A 863 31.31 0.65 -33.03
C GLY A 863 29.78 0.70 -33.00
N GLN A 864 29.17 -0.05 -32.09
CA GLN A 864 27.73 -0.17 -31.87
C GLN A 864 26.97 -0.50 -33.17
N ILE A 865 25.72 -0.05 -33.30
CA ILE A 865 24.88 -0.34 -34.46
C ILE A 865 25.53 0.08 -35.79
N ILE A 866 26.22 1.23 -35.83
CA ILE A 866 26.83 1.77 -37.06
C ILE A 866 28.02 0.90 -37.49
N GLY A 867 28.87 0.53 -36.54
CA GLY A 867 30.01 -0.34 -36.81
C GLY A 867 29.59 -1.77 -37.14
N VAL A 868 28.53 -2.28 -36.50
CA VAL A 868 27.94 -3.57 -36.84
C VAL A 868 27.38 -3.56 -38.27
N GLN A 869 26.61 -2.54 -38.65
CA GLN A 869 26.07 -2.41 -40.02
C GLN A 869 27.18 -2.43 -41.08
N ARG A 870 28.32 -1.77 -40.84
CA ARG A 870 29.46 -1.79 -41.78
C ARG A 870 30.02 -3.20 -42.00
N ARG A 871 30.02 -4.05 -40.98
CA ARG A 871 30.50 -5.45 -41.08
C ARG A 871 29.60 -6.32 -41.94
N PHE A 872 28.33 -5.97 -42.12
CA PHE A 872 27.38 -6.66 -43.01
C PHE A 872 27.22 -5.98 -44.38
N GLY A 873 28.09 -5.03 -44.74
CA GLY A 873 27.98 -4.31 -46.02
C GLY A 873 26.86 -3.26 -46.06
N GLY A 874 26.31 -2.87 -44.91
CA GLY A 874 25.26 -1.86 -44.77
C GLY A 874 24.06 -2.33 -43.96
N VAL A 875 23.06 -1.44 -43.82
CA VAL A 875 21.84 -1.70 -43.04
C VAL A 875 21.05 -2.89 -43.59
N GLU A 876 20.96 -2.99 -44.92
CA GLU A 876 20.16 -4.04 -45.56
C GLU A 876 20.79 -5.43 -45.40
N GLY A 877 22.12 -5.53 -45.43
CA GLY A 877 22.83 -6.78 -45.18
C GLY A 877 22.65 -7.29 -43.75
N LEU A 878 22.67 -6.39 -42.75
CA LEU A 878 22.37 -6.76 -41.36
C LEU A 878 20.91 -7.19 -41.21
N ARG A 879 19.98 -6.46 -41.83
CA ARG A 879 18.55 -6.77 -41.77
C ARG A 879 18.23 -8.13 -42.40
N GLN A 880 18.87 -8.46 -43.52
CA GLN A 880 18.76 -9.76 -44.15
C GLN A 880 19.32 -10.87 -43.25
N ALA A 881 20.52 -10.67 -42.68
CA ALA A 881 21.15 -11.65 -41.79
C ALA A 881 20.39 -11.90 -40.48
N MET A 882 19.64 -10.90 -39.99
CA MET A 882 18.78 -11.03 -38.81
C MET A 882 17.43 -11.70 -39.11
N ARG A 883 17.00 -11.70 -40.38
CA ARG A 883 15.75 -12.32 -40.84
C ARG A 883 15.94 -13.80 -41.22
N GLU A 884 17.05 -14.10 -41.88
CA GLU A 884 17.53 -15.48 -42.12
C GLU A 884 17.88 -16.17 -40.80
#